data_AF-T0M2E1-F1
#
_entry.id   AF-T0M2E1-F1
#
_cell.length_a   1.000
_cell.length_b   1.000
_cell.length_c   1.000
_cell.angle_alpha   90.00
_cell.angle_beta   90.00
_cell.angle_gamma   90.00
#
_symmetry.space_group_name_H-M   'P 1'
#
loop_
_entity.id
_entity.type
_entity.pdbx_description
1 polymer ?
#
loop_
_entity_poly.entity_id
_entity_poly.type
_entity_poly.pdbx_seq_one_letter_code
_entity_poly.pdbx_strand_id
1 'polypeptide(L)'
;MKKLLAIVVTVIFVALAFAAVTSQGTTAPAAPAATSDVSHHVASQGNNSKLLAIEKQLEANGIPMKDASIPALYNKISRQNGVIAPSYKSAPAPMGIGFYGTKNVSGKLVGYNLTTPSVMASVGIHNMSQFYVLNDGPTSETFQLNSVLTNVTLFGNSNYTFWTQNVAFYSERTHTVQFLTNIWNFSSPAFTMSSNVFHSDNGILVAPVFYYGIGPTIHVTTPFKLNLYLNSTVVDRDSAVYFNYSIMSGHHMQSGSYNYAIFNSTYGQPSTFVAKKPEYLASGTTVTPTGFIPYDFEIMAGGPGGGSTTSIYNVNATMNLKYRNGSRYVNVPSAYDVGSETGETSEGIAVSWVHNTAHLTPGPSMVYGMWNISSSNAMTHYSGKVSPSNAFMFVSSGNTFNLSNAQWTPLSLSGKYSFTLPSGQYTAQALLSNYKNAYFSLGQNVSLRHDYAMGIYTPLYAFDNSQIANISLYGNGSPGNPYMIDNYQVRPISPLFEEFNDYAFPVFAGVLLHNTNASTVMEHMPSMFIKYTSTNPTYELYQSFYNLPAYNFLNYELYNASNVTIWKSYDITGYFSSSLSGFPVGNIVIWNSTRDLVGGNVFNVMDSGILVYKSPGVTVWGNYFLNALQTYNTSFDQVTNIWGAPLGIAEFSSGDTIYNNFVNTEITAYSPAYSIFSGLPAVYINMWNIPKQPAHIVHYVNGFALRGSIIGTRYQGGNYWDNFNGTIPYNNDGLITYGGDYVPLYYSVSFFSWW
;
A
#
# COMPACT_ATOMS: atom_id res chain seq x y z
N MET A 1 42.18 -4.88 5.74
CA MET A 1 41.99 -6.35 5.64
C MET A 1 40.58 -6.82 6.01
N LYS A 2 39.95 -6.38 7.12
CA LYS A 2 38.58 -6.80 7.50
C LYS A 2 37.48 -6.43 6.48
N LYS A 3 37.54 -5.24 5.88
CA LYS A 3 36.65 -4.86 4.76
C LYS A 3 36.84 -5.72 3.50
N LEU A 4 38.06 -6.23 3.26
CA LEU A 4 38.38 -7.06 2.09
C LEU A 4 37.84 -8.49 2.24
N LEU A 5 37.86 -9.06 3.45
CA LEU A 5 37.35 -10.40 3.71
C LEU A 5 35.81 -10.45 3.66
N ALA A 6 35.13 -9.42 4.16
CA ALA A 6 33.68 -9.29 4.03
C ALA A 6 33.25 -9.15 2.56
N ILE A 7 33.95 -8.32 1.77
CA ILE A 7 33.72 -8.19 0.32
C ILE A 7 33.95 -9.52 -0.40
N VAL A 8 35.00 -10.28 -0.05
CA VAL A 8 35.29 -11.58 -0.69
C VAL A 8 34.23 -12.63 -0.38
N VAL A 9 33.74 -12.71 0.86
CA VAL A 9 32.67 -13.64 1.24
C VAL A 9 31.35 -13.27 0.53
N THR A 10 30.97 -11.98 0.51
CA THR A 10 29.74 -11.53 -0.17
C THR A 10 29.82 -11.70 -1.69
N VAL A 11 30.99 -11.46 -2.31
CA VAL A 11 31.18 -11.70 -3.76
C VAL A 11 31.08 -13.18 -4.11
N ILE A 12 31.54 -14.09 -3.24
CA ILE A 12 31.39 -15.55 -3.45
C ILE A 12 29.92 -15.97 -3.36
N PHE A 13 29.15 -15.44 -2.41
CA PHE A 13 27.72 -15.75 -2.30
C PHE A 13 26.89 -15.18 -3.47
N VAL A 14 27.17 -13.95 -3.91
CA VAL A 14 26.50 -13.35 -5.08
C VAL A 14 26.88 -14.07 -6.38
N ALA A 15 28.14 -14.46 -6.56
CA ALA A 15 28.57 -15.21 -7.74
C ALA A 15 27.92 -16.60 -7.85
N LEU A 16 27.68 -17.28 -6.71
CA LEU A 16 26.98 -18.57 -6.67
C LEU A 16 25.48 -18.44 -6.97
N ALA A 17 24.84 -17.33 -6.57
CA ALA A 17 23.45 -17.03 -6.94
C ALA A 17 23.28 -16.73 -8.44
N PHE A 18 24.26 -16.07 -9.08
CA PHE A 18 24.23 -15.77 -10.53
C PHE A 18 24.66 -16.94 -11.42
N ALA A 19 25.50 -17.85 -10.93
CA ALA A 19 25.92 -19.05 -11.67
C ALA A 19 24.78 -20.06 -11.92
N ALA A 20 23.70 -20.01 -11.12
CA ALA A 20 22.55 -20.90 -11.27
C ALA A 20 21.57 -20.49 -12.40
N VAL A 21 21.72 -19.31 -13.03
CA VAL A 21 20.68 -18.74 -13.92
C VAL A 21 21.19 -18.43 -15.35
N THR A 22 22.45 -18.70 -15.70
CA THR A 22 22.98 -18.33 -17.02
C THR A 22 23.56 -19.51 -17.81
N SER A 23 22.70 -20.20 -18.57
CA SER A 23 23.13 -20.89 -19.79
C SER A 23 22.04 -20.83 -20.85
N GLN A 24 22.07 -19.77 -21.67
CA GLN A 24 21.80 -19.84 -23.10
C GLN A 24 22.14 -18.49 -23.74
N GLY A 25 23.17 -18.51 -24.58
CA GLY A 25 23.68 -17.33 -25.25
C GLY A 25 22.99 -17.09 -26.60
N THR A 26 22.89 -15.82 -26.97
CA THR A 26 22.85 -15.37 -28.35
C THR A 26 23.56 -14.03 -28.46
N THR A 27 24.55 -13.97 -29.34
CA THR A 27 25.36 -12.80 -29.70
C THR A 27 24.51 -11.75 -30.42
N ALA A 28 24.49 -10.51 -29.91
CA ALA A 28 23.89 -9.37 -30.60
C ALA A 28 24.90 -8.70 -31.55
N PRO A 29 24.51 -8.32 -32.79
CA PRO A 29 25.39 -7.60 -33.72
C PRO A 29 25.44 -6.09 -33.42
N ALA A 30 26.54 -5.46 -33.81
CA ALA A 30 26.84 -4.05 -33.60
C ALA A 30 25.82 -3.10 -34.26
N ALA A 31 25.39 -2.08 -33.51
CA ALA A 31 24.47 -1.05 -33.97
C ALA A 31 25.16 -0.02 -34.89
N PRO A 32 24.51 0.44 -35.98
CA PRO A 32 25.00 1.55 -36.78
C PRO A 32 24.70 2.90 -36.12
N ALA A 33 25.57 3.87 -36.37
CA ALA A 33 25.47 5.23 -35.86
C ALA A 33 24.16 5.92 -36.32
N ALA A 34 23.35 6.37 -35.36
CA ALA A 34 22.11 7.09 -35.61
C ALA A 34 22.35 8.60 -35.64
N THR A 35 21.87 9.20 -36.72
CA THR A 35 21.73 10.64 -36.96
C THR A 35 20.73 11.28 -36.01
N SER A 36 21.00 12.52 -35.61
CA SER A 36 20.20 13.34 -34.72
C SER A 36 18.83 13.68 -35.32
N ASP A 37 17.77 13.08 -34.78
CA ASP A 37 16.40 13.61 -34.90
C ASP A 37 15.93 14.10 -33.53
N VAL A 38 15.52 15.37 -33.50
CA VAL A 38 15.05 16.09 -32.32
C VAL A 38 13.65 15.59 -31.99
N SER A 39 13.52 14.72 -30.98
CA SER A 39 12.24 14.38 -30.38
C SER A 39 12.01 15.23 -29.11
N HIS A 40 10.83 15.83 -29.01
CA HIS A 40 10.38 16.60 -27.86
C HIS A 40 10.21 15.70 -26.63
N HIS A 41 11.26 15.55 -25.83
CA HIS A 41 11.16 15.10 -24.45
C HIS A 41 10.55 16.22 -23.60
N VAL A 42 9.25 16.13 -23.33
CA VAL A 42 8.62 16.88 -22.24
C VAL A 42 9.13 16.29 -20.92
N ALA A 43 9.75 17.15 -20.11
CA ALA A 43 10.45 16.81 -18.87
C ALA A 43 9.59 16.01 -17.88
N SER A 44 9.97 14.76 -17.60
CA SER A 44 9.43 13.94 -16.50
C SER A 44 10.16 14.15 -15.16
N GLN A 45 11.26 14.92 -15.14
CA GLN A 45 12.08 15.12 -13.93
C GLN A 45 11.46 16.03 -12.86
N GLY A 46 10.28 16.63 -13.08
CA GLY A 46 9.66 17.58 -12.15
C GLY A 46 8.68 17.00 -11.12
N ASN A 47 8.11 15.81 -11.37
CA ASN A 47 7.02 15.28 -10.51
C ASN A 47 7.55 14.43 -9.34
N ASN A 48 8.67 13.71 -9.50
CA ASN A 48 9.30 12.91 -8.43
C ASN A 48 9.73 13.76 -7.24
N SER A 49 10.46 14.83 -7.53
CA SER A 49 10.97 15.77 -6.54
C SER A 49 9.84 16.46 -5.79
N LYS A 50 8.68 16.61 -6.45
CA LYS A 50 7.50 17.22 -5.87
C LYS A 50 6.75 16.28 -4.93
N LEU A 51 6.59 15.01 -5.30
CA LEU A 51 6.02 14.01 -4.40
C LEU A 51 6.84 13.92 -3.11
N LEU A 52 8.13 13.67 -3.26
CA LEU A 52 9.05 13.56 -2.13
C LEU A 52 9.08 14.84 -1.28
N ALA A 53 8.91 16.01 -1.90
CA ALA A 53 8.80 17.27 -1.17
C ALA A 53 7.50 17.39 -0.37
N ILE A 54 6.37 16.93 -0.90
CA ILE A 54 5.10 16.89 -0.17
C ILE A 54 5.22 15.95 1.02
N GLU A 55 5.67 14.71 0.82
CA GLU A 55 5.84 13.72 1.88
C GLU A 55 6.76 14.23 3.00
N LYS A 56 7.94 14.77 2.65
CA LYS A 56 8.86 15.37 3.63
C LYS A 56 8.27 16.57 4.36
N GLN A 57 7.43 17.36 3.71
CA GLN A 57 6.75 18.47 4.37
C GLN A 57 5.65 17.97 5.33
N LEU A 58 4.90 16.94 4.97
CA LEU A 58 3.92 16.33 5.88
C LEU A 58 4.62 15.77 7.13
N GLU A 59 5.70 15.01 6.92
CA GLU A 59 6.53 14.45 7.99
C GLU A 59 7.11 15.55 8.89
N ALA A 60 7.74 16.58 8.31
CA ALA A 60 8.34 17.69 9.07
C ALA A 60 7.31 18.50 9.87
N ASN A 61 6.04 18.51 9.45
CA ASN A 61 4.94 19.16 10.18
C ASN A 61 4.21 18.19 11.15
N GLY A 62 4.65 16.94 11.26
CA GLY A 62 4.05 15.92 12.12
C GLY A 62 2.62 15.57 11.74
N ILE A 63 2.28 15.67 10.45
CA ILE A 63 0.94 15.37 9.93
C ILE A 63 0.82 13.86 9.73
N PRO A 64 -0.12 13.16 10.39
CA PRO A 64 -0.35 11.75 10.13
C PRO A 64 -0.77 11.50 8.68
N MET A 65 -0.17 10.52 8.02
CA MET A 65 -0.44 10.23 6.60
C MET A 65 -1.90 9.86 6.35
N LYS A 66 -2.56 9.18 7.30
CA LYS A 66 -4.01 8.92 7.25
C LYS A 66 -4.91 10.17 7.10
N ASP A 67 -4.43 11.36 7.49
CA ASP A 67 -5.20 12.62 7.44
C ASP A 67 -4.94 13.38 6.12
N ALA A 68 -4.01 12.91 5.28
CA ALA A 68 -3.63 13.50 4.02
C ALA A 68 -3.96 12.56 2.85
N SER A 69 -5.07 12.84 2.14
CA SER A 69 -5.37 12.18 0.87
C SER A 69 -4.66 12.92 -0.26
N ILE A 70 -3.64 12.31 -0.86
CA ILE A 70 -2.66 13.00 -1.72
C ILE A 70 -3.05 12.84 -3.21
N PRO A 71 -2.87 13.86 -4.08
CA PRO A 71 -3.22 13.70 -5.49
C PRO A 71 -2.38 12.64 -6.21
N ALA A 72 -2.92 11.97 -7.23
CA ALA A 72 -2.13 11.11 -8.12
C ALA A 72 -1.14 11.94 -8.94
N LEU A 73 0.15 11.93 -8.56
CA LEU A 73 1.19 12.76 -9.21
C LEU A 73 1.82 12.11 -10.44
N TYR A 74 1.59 10.80 -10.61
CA TYR A 74 2.19 10.00 -11.68
C TYR A 74 1.32 9.90 -12.94
N ASN A 75 0.01 10.08 -12.80
CA ASN A 75 -0.93 9.74 -13.87
C ASN A 75 -0.88 10.72 -15.04
N LYS A 76 -0.43 10.22 -16.20
CA LYS A 76 -0.52 10.94 -17.47
C LYS A 76 -1.97 10.98 -17.94
N ILE A 77 -2.37 12.11 -18.51
CA ILE A 77 -3.68 12.25 -19.13
C ILE A 77 -3.83 11.22 -20.24
N SER A 78 -4.86 10.38 -20.17
CA SER A 78 -5.29 9.58 -21.30
C SER A 78 -6.30 10.35 -22.14
N ARG A 79 -6.08 10.40 -23.46
CA ARG A 79 -7.05 10.94 -24.41
C ARG A 79 -7.41 9.88 -25.44
N GLN A 80 -8.71 9.69 -25.67
CA GLN A 80 -9.23 8.84 -26.75
C GLN A 80 -10.01 9.73 -27.70
N ASN A 81 -9.59 9.83 -28.96
CA ASN A 81 -10.27 10.67 -29.98
C ASN A 81 -10.48 12.13 -29.54
N GLY A 82 -9.51 12.70 -28.81
CA GLY A 82 -9.55 14.09 -28.32
C GLY A 82 -10.31 14.30 -27.01
N VAL A 83 -11.02 13.29 -26.51
CA VAL A 83 -11.71 13.37 -25.20
C VAL A 83 -10.89 12.73 -24.10
N ILE A 84 -11.07 13.20 -22.87
CA ILE A 84 -10.43 12.65 -21.67
C ILE A 84 -10.98 11.24 -21.39
N ALA A 85 -10.07 10.33 -21.08
CA ALA A 85 -10.35 8.96 -20.65
C ALA A 85 -9.56 8.66 -19.37
N PRO A 86 -9.91 7.60 -18.62
CA PRO A 86 -9.15 7.20 -17.44
C PRO A 86 -7.66 7.02 -17.74
N SER A 87 -6.81 7.58 -16.86
CA SER A 87 -5.36 7.39 -16.87
C SER A 87 -5.00 5.94 -16.59
N TYR A 88 -5.61 5.36 -15.55
CA TYR A 88 -5.47 3.96 -15.18
C TYR A 88 -5.98 3.03 -16.29
N LYS A 89 -5.24 1.95 -16.52
CA LYS A 89 -5.60 0.86 -17.44
C LYS A 89 -5.88 -0.46 -16.73
N SER A 90 -5.50 -0.53 -15.46
CA SER A 90 -5.59 -1.68 -14.57
C SER A 90 -5.49 -1.18 -13.13
N ALA A 91 -5.95 -1.99 -12.19
CA ALA A 91 -5.63 -1.83 -10.77
C ALA A 91 -4.13 -2.16 -10.49
N PRO A 92 -3.60 -1.81 -9.30
CA PRO A 92 -4.24 -1.02 -8.23
C PRO A 92 -4.65 0.38 -8.73
N ALA A 93 -5.91 0.76 -8.50
CA ALA A 93 -6.50 2.00 -9.01
C ALA A 93 -7.61 2.49 -8.07
N PRO A 94 -8.02 3.76 -8.14
CA PRO A 94 -9.15 4.28 -7.35
C PRO A 94 -10.49 3.74 -7.87
N MET A 95 -10.80 2.48 -7.55
CA MET A 95 -11.98 1.78 -8.07
C MET A 95 -13.28 2.39 -7.52
N GLY A 96 -14.26 2.66 -8.39
CA GLY A 96 -15.49 3.34 -7.99
C GLY A 96 -16.32 3.85 -9.16
N ILE A 97 -16.69 5.13 -9.14
CA ILE A 97 -17.40 5.83 -10.22
C ILE A 97 -16.65 7.13 -10.51
N GLY A 98 -16.10 7.26 -11.72
CA GLY A 98 -15.50 8.50 -12.23
C GLY A 98 -16.30 9.10 -13.38
N PHE A 99 -16.56 10.41 -13.34
CA PHE A 99 -17.24 11.16 -14.39
C PHE A 99 -16.38 12.31 -14.91
N TYR A 100 -15.83 12.09 -16.10
CA TYR A 100 -14.85 12.95 -16.76
C TYR A 100 -15.47 14.00 -17.69
N GLY A 101 -16.79 14.26 -17.64
CA GLY A 101 -17.44 15.13 -18.62
C GLY A 101 -17.46 14.55 -20.05
N THR A 102 -17.40 13.23 -20.19
CA THR A 102 -17.48 12.54 -21.49
C THR A 102 -18.74 11.69 -21.58
N LYS A 103 -19.31 11.53 -22.78
CA LYS A 103 -20.47 10.66 -23.02
C LYS A 103 -20.39 10.02 -24.41
N ASN A 104 -21.04 8.88 -24.58
CA ASN A 104 -21.23 8.25 -25.87
C ASN A 104 -22.45 8.86 -26.59
N VAL A 105 -22.23 9.39 -27.80
CA VAL A 105 -23.27 9.87 -28.71
C VAL A 105 -23.13 9.09 -30.01
N SER A 106 -24.10 8.22 -30.29
CA SER A 106 -24.16 7.40 -31.51
C SER A 106 -22.88 6.59 -31.79
N GLY A 107 -22.28 6.01 -30.75
CA GLY A 107 -21.06 5.19 -30.84
C GLY A 107 -19.74 5.97 -30.75
N LYS A 108 -19.80 7.31 -30.65
CA LYS A 108 -18.62 8.17 -30.52
C LYS A 108 -18.57 8.85 -29.16
N LEU A 109 -17.43 8.77 -28.49
CA LEU A 109 -17.20 9.55 -27.27
C LEU A 109 -17.06 11.04 -27.61
N VAL A 110 -17.82 11.88 -26.90
CA VAL A 110 -17.78 13.34 -27.00
C VAL A 110 -17.60 13.94 -25.62
N GLY A 111 -16.74 14.95 -25.54
CA GLY A 111 -16.50 15.72 -24.31
C GLY A 111 -17.46 16.91 -24.22
N TYR A 112 -17.83 17.26 -22.99
CA TYR A 112 -18.62 18.45 -22.68
C TYR A 112 -18.32 18.91 -21.25
N ASN A 113 -18.82 20.10 -20.90
CA ASN A 113 -18.68 20.65 -19.56
C ASN A 113 -19.98 20.49 -18.79
N LEU A 114 -19.87 20.04 -17.54
CA LEU A 114 -20.96 20.04 -16.57
C LEU A 114 -20.51 20.86 -15.37
N THR A 115 -21.22 21.95 -15.08
CA THR A 115 -21.01 22.73 -13.86
C THR A 115 -22.17 22.54 -12.89
N THR A 116 -21.85 22.55 -11.59
CA THR A 116 -22.84 22.41 -10.53
C THR A 116 -22.37 23.10 -9.25
N PRO A 117 -23.28 23.66 -8.43
CA PRO A 117 -22.90 24.14 -7.10
C PRO A 117 -22.71 23.00 -6.08
N SER A 118 -23.00 21.74 -6.44
CA SER A 118 -22.87 20.64 -5.50
C SER A 118 -22.76 19.26 -6.14
N VAL A 119 -21.87 18.43 -5.58
CA VAL A 119 -21.66 17.03 -5.91
C VAL A 119 -21.99 16.18 -4.68
N MET A 120 -22.61 15.01 -4.90
CA MET A 120 -22.99 14.07 -3.85
C MET A 120 -22.60 12.65 -4.24
N ALA A 121 -22.03 11.91 -3.30
CA ALA A 121 -21.90 10.47 -3.38
C ALA A 121 -22.91 9.79 -2.44
N SER A 122 -23.44 8.64 -2.85
CA SER A 122 -24.27 7.77 -2.01
C SER A 122 -23.69 6.36 -2.05
N VAL A 123 -23.30 5.84 -0.89
CA VAL A 123 -22.66 4.54 -0.74
C VAL A 123 -23.51 3.71 0.22
N GLY A 124 -24.03 2.58 -0.24
CA GLY A 124 -24.77 1.61 0.57
C GLY A 124 -23.90 0.39 0.80
N ILE A 125 -23.56 0.08 2.05
CA ILE A 125 -22.64 -1.01 2.41
C ILE A 125 -23.45 -2.08 3.13
N HIS A 126 -23.51 -3.29 2.54
CA HIS A 126 -24.15 -4.45 3.16
C HIS A 126 -23.15 -5.32 3.91
N ASN A 127 -21.96 -5.49 3.37
CA ASN A 127 -20.80 -6.06 4.04
C ASN A 127 -19.53 -5.60 3.33
N MET A 128 -18.42 -5.64 4.04
CA MET A 128 -17.10 -5.32 3.53
C MET A 128 -16.06 -6.01 4.40
N SER A 129 -14.97 -6.49 3.79
CA SER A 129 -13.76 -6.88 4.49
C SER A 129 -12.56 -6.61 3.59
N GLN A 130 -11.62 -5.90 4.18
CA GLN A 130 -10.41 -5.38 3.55
C GLN A 130 -9.23 -5.72 4.43
N PHE A 131 -8.09 -6.00 3.81
CA PHE A 131 -6.90 -6.36 4.54
C PHE A 131 -5.62 -5.97 3.79
N TYR A 132 -4.80 -5.11 4.39
CA TYR A 132 -3.49 -4.72 3.85
C TYR A 132 -2.55 -4.28 4.98
N VAL A 133 -1.50 -5.04 5.29
CA VAL A 133 -0.68 -4.81 6.50
C VAL A 133 0.15 -3.53 6.43
N LEU A 134 0.68 -3.20 5.26
CA LEU A 134 1.68 -2.14 5.09
C LEU A 134 1.06 -0.73 5.03
N ASN A 135 -0.10 -0.51 5.66
CA ASN A 135 -0.75 0.78 5.79
C ASN A 135 -1.11 1.07 7.27
N ASP A 136 -1.58 2.29 7.55
CA ASP A 136 -1.88 2.74 8.91
C ASP A 136 -3.16 2.14 9.54
N GLY A 137 -3.84 1.27 8.82
CA GLY A 137 -5.07 0.63 9.27
C GLY A 137 -5.36 -0.61 8.44
N PRO A 138 -4.83 -1.79 8.79
CA PRO A 138 -4.89 -2.95 7.90
C PRO A 138 -6.29 -3.39 7.55
N THR A 139 -7.25 -3.15 8.43
CA THR A 139 -8.67 -3.44 8.24
C THR A 139 -9.46 -2.14 8.03
N SER A 140 -8.88 -1.19 7.32
CA SER A 140 -9.46 0.13 7.07
C SER A 140 -9.33 0.51 5.59
N GLU A 141 -10.23 1.36 5.14
CA GLU A 141 -10.29 1.89 3.79
C GLU A 141 -10.91 3.29 3.82
N THR A 142 -10.90 3.97 2.68
CA THR A 142 -11.56 5.25 2.50
C THR A 142 -12.58 5.19 1.37
N PHE A 143 -13.71 5.86 1.57
CA PHE A 143 -14.60 6.29 0.50
C PHE A 143 -14.40 7.77 0.27
N GLN A 144 -13.91 8.14 -0.92
CA GLN A 144 -13.50 9.52 -1.20
C GLN A 144 -14.38 10.12 -2.29
N LEU A 145 -15.18 11.13 -1.93
CA LEU A 145 -15.88 11.97 -2.90
C LEU A 145 -14.98 13.14 -3.26
N ASN A 146 -14.47 13.14 -4.50
CA ASN A 146 -13.54 14.15 -4.96
C ASN A 146 -14.15 14.94 -6.13
N SER A 147 -13.85 16.23 -6.17
CA SER A 147 -14.27 17.10 -7.26
C SER A 147 -13.43 18.37 -7.33
N VAL A 148 -13.31 18.93 -8.53
CA VAL A 148 -12.59 20.17 -8.78
C VAL A 148 -13.53 21.38 -8.77
N LEU A 149 -13.33 22.28 -7.81
CA LEU A 149 -13.99 23.56 -7.67
C LEU A 149 -13.31 24.63 -8.52
N THR A 150 -14.09 25.32 -9.34
CA THR A 150 -13.63 26.38 -10.25
C THR A 150 -14.24 27.72 -9.89
N ASN A 151 -13.71 28.78 -10.51
CA ASN A 151 -14.13 30.15 -10.30
C ASN A 151 -13.95 30.63 -8.85
N VAL A 152 -13.01 30.04 -8.11
CA VAL A 152 -12.72 30.47 -6.75
C VAL A 152 -12.04 31.82 -6.79
N THR A 153 -12.57 32.77 -6.03
CA THR A 153 -11.99 34.10 -5.93
C THR A 153 -10.97 34.16 -4.79
N LEU A 154 -9.75 34.61 -5.10
CA LEU A 154 -8.78 35.08 -4.10
C LEU A 154 -8.32 36.48 -4.45
N PHE A 155 -8.39 37.39 -3.48
CA PHE A 155 -7.91 38.77 -3.60
C PHE A 155 -8.51 39.49 -4.83
N GLY A 156 -9.80 39.25 -5.12
CA GLY A 156 -10.51 39.78 -6.29
C GLY A 156 -10.34 39.00 -7.60
N ASN A 157 -9.42 38.03 -7.68
CA ASN A 157 -9.17 37.25 -8.89
C ASN A 157 -9.91 35.89 -8.84
N SER A 158 -10.81 35.63 -9.79
CA SER A 158 -11.68 34.44 -9.83
C SER A 158 -11.17 33.30 -10.72
N ASN A 159 -9.86 33.23 -10.98
CA ASN A 159 -9.26 32.20 -11.84
C ASN A 159 -8.71 31.00 -11.07
N TYR A 160 -8.92 30.93 -9.76
CA TYR A 160 -8.40 29.83 -8.95
C TYR A 160 -9.28 28.59 -9.05
N THR A 161 -8.61 27.46 -8.97
CA THR A 161 -9.14 26.11 -9.05
C THR A 161 -8.62 25.31 -7.87
N PHE A 162 -9.53 24.64 -7.16
CA PHE A 162 -9.21 23.85 -5.98
C PHE A 162 -9.78 22.44 -6.11
N TRP A 163 -8.99 21.44 -5.77
CA TRP A 163 -9.48 20.08 -5.63
C TRP A 163 -9.91 19.86 -4.19
N THR A 164 -11.12 19.37 -4.02
CA THR A 164 -11.74 19.18 -2.71
C THR A 164 -12.16 17.74 -2.54
N GLN A 165 -11.83 17.17 -1.38
CA GLN A 165 -12.11 15.80 -1.05
C GLN A 165 -12.96 15.74 0.21
N ASN A 166 -14.08 15.02 0.15
CA ASN A 166 -14.88 14.65 1.31
C ASN A 166 -14.70 13.16 1.51
N VAL A 167 -13.95 12.78 2.55
CA VAL A 167 -13.44 11.43 2.75
C VAL A 167 -14.13 10.81 3.95
N ALA A 168 -14.60 9.58 3.80
CA ALA A 168 -15.05 8.73 4.89
C ALA A 168 -14.05 7.61 5.11
N PHE A 169 -13.28 7.70 6.19
CA PHE A 169 -12.40 6.64 6.66
C PHE A 169 -13.24 5.60 7.41
N TYR A 170 -13.35 4.40 6.86
CA TYR A 170 -14.07 3.29 7.47
C TYR A 170 -13.09 2.25 8.03
N SER A 171 -13.30 1.85 9.28
CA SER A 171 -12.56 0.73 9.88
C SER A 171 -13.52 -0.40 10.23
N GLU A 172 -13.30 -1.57 9.62
CA GLU A 172 -14.07 -2.78 9.91
C GLU A 172 -13.88 -3.19 11.37
N ARG A 173 -12.64 -3.15 11.87
CA ARG A 173 -12.28 -3.58 13.23
C ARG A 173 -12.99 -2.80 14.35
N THR A 174 -13.11 -1.48 14.22
CA THR A 174 -13.74 -0.64 15.24
C THR A 174 -15.19 -0.30 14.92
N HIS A 175 -15.67 -0.71 13.74
CA HIS A 175 -16.98 -0.35 13.21
C HIS A 175 -17.27 1.15 13.29
N THR A 176 -16.30 1.97 12.85
CA THR A 176 -16.39 3.43 12.86
C THR A 176 -16.18 4.03 11.49
N VAL A 177 -16.89 5.12 11.22
CA VAL A 177 -16.63 6.05 10.12
C VAL A 177 -16.14 7.37 10.68
N GLN A 178 -14.94 7.81 10.29
CA GLN A 178 -14.42 9.14 10.58
C GLN A 178 -14.40 9.96 9.30
N PHE A 179 -14.83 11.22 9.36
CA PHE A 179 -14.80 12.11 8.21
C PHE A 179 -13.51 12.91 8.15
N LEU A 180 -12.96 13.07 6.95
CA LEU A 180 -11.78 13.86 6.68
C LEU A 180 -12.06 14.78 5.49
N THR A 181 -11.43 15.94 5.49
CA THR A 181 -11.48 16.88 4.38
C THR A 181 -10.07 17.16 3.91
N ASN A 182 -9.85 17.21 2.60
CA ASN A 182 -8.61 17.76 2.04
C ASN A 182 -8.93 18.80 0.96
N ILE A 183 -8.18 19.90 0.93
CA ILE A 183 -8.26 20.94 -0.12
C ILE A 183 -6.85 21.19 -0.65
N TRP A 184 -6.70 21.07 -1.98
CA TRP A 184 -5.45 21.29 -2.70
C TRP A 184 -5.62 22.38 -3.75
N ASN A 185 -4.59 23.23 -3.93
CA ASN A 185 -4.65 24.32 -4.89
C ASN A 185 -4.24 23.86 -6.30
N PHE A 186 -5.20 23.52 -7.15
CA PHE A 186 -4.93 23.06 -8.52
C PHE A 186 -4.79 24.23 -9.54
N SER A 187 -4.64 25.46 -9.06
CA SER A 187 -4.48 26.66 -9.90
C SER A 187 -3.12 26.74 -10.61
N SER A 188 -2.17 25.87 -10.27
CA SER A 188 -0.88 25.77 -10.95
C SER A 188 -0.27 24.38 -10.79
N PRO A 189 0.74 24.03 -11.62
CA PRO A 189 1.52 22.82 -11.43
C PRO A 189 2.36 22.80 -10.15
N ALA A 190 2.33 23.80 -9.28
CA ALA A 190 3.09 23.82 -8.02
C ALA A 190 2.26 23.38 -6.79
N PHE A 191 0.93 23.36 -6.88
CA PHE A 191 0.00 23.11 -5.75
C PHE A 191 0.08 24.08 -4.56
N THR A 192 0.81 25.19 -4.69
CA THR A 192 1.10 26.08 -3.57
C THR A 192 -0.16 26.65 -2.89
N MET A 193 -0.33 26.37 -1.61
CA MET A 193 -1.35 26.95 -0.74
C MET A 193 -0.78 28.13 0.05
N SER A 194 -1.19 29.37 -0.24
CA SER A 194 -0.71 30.53 0.53
C SER A 194 -1.28 30.55 1.96
N SER A 195 -0.53 31.10 2.91
CA SER A 195 -0.96 31.21 4.32
C SER A 195 -2.19 32.09 4.55
N ASN A 196 -2.59 32.88 3.55
CA ASN A 196 -3.73 33.80 3.59
C ASN A 196 -4.86 33.41 2.63
N VAL A 197 -4.86 32.16 2.15
CA VAL A 197 -5.84 31.62 1.19
C VAL A 197 -7.28 31.64 1.74
N PHE A 198 -7.45 31.45 3.04
CA PHE A 198 -8.75 31.47 3.70
C PHE A 198 -8.95 32.76 4.49
N HIS A 199 -10.17 33.29 4.41
CA HIS A 199 -10.68 34.33 5.30
C HIS A 199 -11.16 33.73 6.63
N SER A 200 -11.81 32.56 6.56
CA SER A 200 -12.25 31.79 7.71
C SER A 200 -12.37 30.31 7.33
N ASP A 201 -11.99 29.43 8.23
CA ASP A 201 -12.11 27.99 8.10
C ASP A 201 -12.19 27.36 9.50
N ASN A 202 -12.48 26.06 9.58
CA ASN A 202 -12.49 25.31 10.83
C ASN A 202 -11.59 24.06 10.79
N GLY A 203 -10.50 24.13 10.03
CA GLY A 203 -9.54 23.03 9.87
C GLY A 203 -8.11 23.50 10.12
N ILE A 204 -7.16 22.87 9.45
CA ILE A 204 -5.73 23.13 9.61
C ILE A 204 -5.15 23.40 8.22
N LEU A 205 -4.69 24.63 8.02
CA LEU A 205 -3.93 25.04 6.84
C LEU A 205 -2.45 24.70 7.05
N VAL A 206 -1.92 23.78 6.23
CA VAL A 206 -0.51 23.42 6.19
C VAL A 206 0.13 24.13 5.00
N ALA A 207 0.40 25.43 5.13
CA ALA A 207 1.05 26.19 4.08
C ALA A 207 2.55 25.83 3.96
N PRO A 208 3.12 25.67 2.74
CA PRO A 208 2.54 25.94 1.43
C PRO A 208 1.85 24.73 0.74
N VAL A 209 1.48 23.70 1.48
CA VAL A 209 1.15 22.37 0.96
C VAL A 209 -0.33 22.22 0.62
N PHE A 210 -1.18 22.19 1.65
CA PHE A 210 -2.59 21.82 1.52
C PHE A 210 -3.38 22.27 2.77
N TYR A 211 -4.66 21.94 2.79
CA TYR A 211 -5.52 22.10 3.95
C TYR A 211 -6.20 20.78 4.28
N TYR A 212 -6.40 20.50 5.57
CA TYR A 212 -7.18 19.37 6.01
C TYR A 212 -8.11 19.69 7.18
N GLY A 213 -9.13 18.86 7.37
CA GLY A 213 -10.05 18.96 8.51
C GLY A 213 -10.49 17.58 8.97
N ILE A 214 -10.63 17.41 10.27
CA ILE A 214 -11.07 16.14 10.89
C ILE A 214 -12.49 16.34 11.43
N GLY A 215 -13.40 15.52 10.92
CA GLY A 215 -14.80 15.48 11.34
C GLY A 215 -15.08 14.51 12.48
N PRO A 216 -16.36 14.33 12.83
CA PRO A 216 -16.76 13.41 13.88
C PRO A 216 -16.48 11.95 13.49
N THR A 217 -16.26 11.11 14.51
CA THR A 217 -16.23 9.66 14.39
C THR A 217 -17.59 9.09 14.79
N ILE A 218 -18.19 8.26 13.94
CA ILE A 218 -19.51 7.68 14.12
C ILE A 218 -19.42 6.16 14.14
N HIS A 219 -20.03 5.52 15.14
CA HIS A 219 -20.19 4.07 15.17
C HIS A 219 -21.29 3.62 14.21
N VAL A 220 -21.01 2.57 13.45
CA VAL A 220 -21.91 2.02 12.43
C VAL A 220 -22.06 0.51 12.60
N THR A 221 -23.09 -0.06 11.99
CA THR A 221 -23.25 -1.51 11.86
C THR A 221 -23.74 -1.79 10.46
N THR A 222 -23.14 -2.75 9.78
CA THR A 222 -23.60 -3.16 8.45
C THR A 222 -24.96 -3.90 8.56
N PRO A 223 -25.93 -3.64 7.67
CA PRO A 223 -25.87 -2.68 6.57
C PRO A 223 -26.03 -1.23 7.02
N PHE A 224 -25.28 -0.31 6.40
CA PHE A 224 -25.47 1.13 6.57
C PHE A 224 -25.40 1.86 5.24
N LYS A 225 -25.94 3.09 5.21
CA LYS A 225 -25.89 3.98 4.06
C LYS A 225 -25.17 5.27 4.44
N LEU A 226 -24.21 5.65 3.63
CA LEU A 226 -23.44 6.89 3.73
C LEU A 226 -23.77 7.80 2.53
N ASN A 227 -23.92 9.09 2.79
CA ASN A 227 -23.89 10.11 1.76
C ASN A 227 -22.86 11.18 2.12
N LEU A 228 -22.07 11.56 1.13
CA LEU A 228 -21.08 12.63 1.21
C LEU A 228 -21.51 13.76 0.28
N TYR A 229 -21.28 15.01 0.68
CA TYR A 229 -21.65 16.18 -0.11
C TYR A 229 -20.51 17.18 -0.14
N LEU A 230 -20.25 17.69 -1.33
CA LEU A 230 -19.40 18.83 -1.59
C LEU A 230 -20.31 19.97 -2.05
N ASN A 231 -20.39 21.06 -1.29
CA ASN A 231 -21.26 22.20 -1.60
C ASN A 231 -20.44 23.47 -1.78
N SER A 232 -20.73 24.24 -2.82
CA SER A 232 -20.10 25.53 -3.08
C SER A 232 -21.12 26.67 -3.07
N THR A 233 -20.72 27.83 -2.55
CA THR A 233 -21.56 29.03 -2.48
C THR A 233 -20.71 30.29 -2.31
N VAL A 234 -21.38 31.43 -2.13
CA VAL A 234 -20.77 32.67 -1.64
C VAL A 234 -21.35 32.98 -0.26
N VAL A 235 -20.49 33.30 0.72
CA VAL A 235 -20.85 33.68 2.09
C VAL A 235 -20.24 35.05 2.36
N ASP A 236 -21.04 36.02 2.79
CA ASP A 236 -20.57 37.38 3.11
C ASP A 236 -19.69 38.05 2.04
N ARG A 237 -19.97 37.69 0.76
CA ARG A 237 -19.30 38.11 -0.49
C ARG A 237 -18.04 37.31 -0.86
N ASP A 238 -17.63 36.34 -0.05
CA ASP A 238 -16.48 35.47 -0.28
C ASP A 238 -16.88 34.09 -0.84
N SER A 239 -16.05 33.50 -1.71
CA SER A 239 -16.21 32.11 -2.17
C SER A 239 -16.14 31.15 -0.97
N ALA A 240 -16.99 30.14 -0.94
CA ALA A 240 -17.04 29.18 0.17
C ALA A 240 -17.31 27.75 -0.30
N VAL A 241 -16.75 26.79 0.44
CA VAL A 241 -17.01 25.35 0.32
C VAL A 241 -17.40 24.74 1.66
N TYR A 242 -18.32 23.78 1.64
CA TYR A 242 -18.80 23.03 2.80
C TYR A 242 -18.74 21.52 2.55
N PHE A 243 -18.30 20.79 3.58
CA PHE A 243 -18.18 19.34 3.60
C PHE A 243 -19.22 18.77 4.55
N ASN A 244 -20.22 18.10 3.95
CA ASN A 244 -21.36 17.57 4.69
C ASN A 244 -21.46 16.06 4.54
N TYR A 245 -22.17 15.44 5.48
CA TYR A 245 -22.47 14.02 5.44
C TYR A 245 -23.91 13.73 5.90
N SER A 246 -24.41 12.56 5.51
CA SER A 246 -25.46 11.88 6.26
C SER A 246 -25.18 10.39 6.31
N ILE A 247 -25.46 9.75 7.44
CA ILE A 247 -25.28 8.34 7.66
C ILE A 247 -26.54 7.75 8.28
N MET A 248 -26.93 6.58 7.79
CA MET A 248 -28.07 5.82 8.28
C MET A 248 -27.58 4.41 8.61
N SER A 249 -27.58 4.05 9.88
CA SER A 249 -27.13 2.76 10.41
C SER A 249 -28.21 2.20 11.33
N GLY A 250 -28.85 1.10 10.93
CA GLY A 250 -30.06 0.62 11.58
C GLY A 250 -31.18 1.67 11.54
N HIS A 251 -31.67 2.07 12.72
CA HIS A 251 -32.69 3.13 12.86
C HIS A 251 -32.10 4.52 13.19
N HIS A 252 -30.77 4.63 13.27
CA HIS A 252 -30.10 5.89 13.61
C HIS A 252 -29.70 6.64 12.34
N MET A 253 -30.14 7.89 12.23
CA MET A 253 -29.72 8.83 11.20
C MET A 253 -28.92 9.95 11.85
N GLN A 254 -27.73 10.22 11.34
CA GLN A 254 -26.90 11.35 11.74
C GLN A 254 -26.46 12.11 10.49
N SER A 255 -26.48 13.44 10.54
CA SER A 255 -26.09 14.29 9.42
C SER A 255 -25.59 15.63 9.89
N GLY A 256 -24.72 16.27 9.13
CA GLY A 256 -24.25 17.62 9.43
C GLY A 256 -23.22 18.14 8.43
N SER A 257 -22.82 19.39 8.61
CA SER A 257 -21.60 19.98 8.06
C SER A 257 -20.52 19.85 9.13
N TYR A 258 -19.39 19.22 8.82
CA TYR A 258 -18.29 19.08 9.79
C TYR A 258 -17.12 19.99 9.48
N ASN A 259 -16.94 20.39 8.21
CA ASN A 259 -15.88 21.28 7.80
C ASN A 259 -16.37 22.31 6.78
N TYR A 260 -15.75 23.49 6.77
CA TYR A 260 -15.94 24.52 5.77
C TYR A 260 -14.65 25.32 5.56
N ALA A 261 -14.54 25.93 4.39
CA ALA A 261 -13.51 26.91 4.09
C ALA A 261 -14.10 28.08 3.29
N ILE A 262 -13.90 29.30 3.79
CA ILE A 262 -14.27 30.57 3.15
C ILE A 262 -12.99 31.21 2.64
N PHE A 263 -12.86 31.31 1.32
CA PHE A 263 -11.67 31.81 0.64
C PHE A 263 -11.56 33.33 0.75
N ASN A 264 -10.34 33.83 0.83
CA ASN A 264 -10.05 35.25 0.99
C ASN A 264 -10.29 36.03 -0.30
N SER A 265 -11.56 36.24 -0.65
CA SER A 265 -11.98 36.78 -1.95
C SER A 265 -11.99 38.30 -1.95
N THR A 266 -12.38 38.91 -0.83
CA THR A 266 -12.67 40.34 -0.71
C THR A 266 -11.51 41.20 -0.20
N TYR A 267 -10.40 40.60 0.22
CA TYR A 267 -9.23 41.36 0.70
C TYR A 267 -8.68 42.29 -0.39
N GLY A 268 -8.52 43.57 -0.05
CA GLY A 268 -8.09 44.62 -0.97
C GLY A 268 -9.15 45.04 -1.99
N GLN A 269 -10.37 44.51 -1.92
CA GLN A 269 -11.47 44.84 -2.83
C GLN A 269 -12.44 45.87 -2.21
N PRO A 270 -13.16 46.67 -3.02
CA PRO A 270 -14.17 47.59 -2.52
C PRO A 270 -15.29 46.85 -1.79
N SER A 271 -16.00 47.53 -0.88
CA SER A 271 -17.10 46.93 -0.10
C SER A 271 -18.27 46.40 -0.94
N THR A 272 -18.39 46.87 -2.19
CA THR A 272 -19.39 46.41 -3.17
C THR A 272 -18.97 45.16 -3.94
N PHE A 273 -17.70 44.73 -3.84
CA PHE A 273 -17.23 43.54 -4.54
C PHE A 273 -17.88 42.28 -3.97
N VAL A 274 -18.29 41.37 -4.87
CA VAL A 274 -18.81 40.05 -4.55
C VAL A 274 -18.07 39.03 -5.40
N ALA A 275 -17.54 37.99 -4.75
CA ALA A 275 -16.91 36.88 -5.43
C ALA A 275 -17.84 36.28 -6.50
N LYS A 276 -17.24 35.85 -7.61
CA LYS A 276 -17.98 35.01 -8.57
C LYS A 276 -18.40 33.73 -7.85
N LYS A 277 -19.61 33.26 -8.11
CA LYS A 277 -20.08 32.01 -7.50
C LYS A 277 -19.17 30.85 -7.95
N PRO A 278 -18.51 30.13 -7.00
CA PRO A 278 -17.68 29.00 -7.35
C PRO A 278 -18.56 27.78 -7.70
N GLU A 279 -18.10 26.96 -8.65
CA GLU A 279 -18.84 25.79 -9.16
C GLU A 279 -17.90 24.61 -9.39
N TYR A 280 -18.37 23.40 -9.08
CA TYR A 280 -17.68 22.17 -9.44
C TYR A 280 -17.81 21.94 -10.95
N LEU A 281 -16.71 21.57 -11.60
CA LEU A 281 -16.64 21.35 -13.04
C LEU A 281 -16.16 19.93 -13.35
N ALA A 282 -16.89 19.24 -14.22
CA ALA A 282 -16.38 18.10 -14.98
C ALA A 282 -16.25 18.50 -16.47
N SER A 283 -15.11 18.21 -17.11
CA SER A 283 -14.83 18.60 -18.50
C SER A 283 -14.18 17.49 -19.31
N GLY A 284 -14.87 17.04 -20.37
CA GLY A 284 -14.38 15.96 -21.23
C GLY A 284 -13.24 16.32 -22.19
N THR A 285 -12.78 17.57 -22.20
CA THR A 285 -11.74 18.04 -23.14
C THR A 285 -10.59 18.76 -22.45
N THR A 286 -10.78 19.20 -21.20
CA THR A 286 -9.91 20.16 -20.54
C THR A 286 -9.44 19.59 -19.21
N VAL A 287 -8.16 19.82 -18.90
CA VAL A 287 -7.56 19.48 -17.61
C VAL A 287 -7.37 20.75 -16.77
N THR A 288 -7.16 20.55 -15.47
CA THR A 288 -6.85 21.63 -14.54
C THR A 288 -5.52 22.32 -14.90
N PRO A 289 -5.26 23.53 -14.37
CA PRO A 289 -3.99 24.24 -14.56
C PRO A 289 -2.73 23.48 -14.11
N THR A 290 -2.89 22.36 -13.41
CA THR A 290 -1.82 21.40 -13.09
C THR A 290 -1.17 20.82 -14.35
N GLY A 291 -1.92 20.76 -15.45
CA GLY A 291 -1.48 20.21 -16.73
C GLY A 291 -1.70 18.70 -16.90
N PHE A 292 -2.10 17.98 -15.85
CA PHE A 292 -2.31 16.52 -15.91
C PHE A 292 -3.54 15.98 -15.19
N ILE A 293 -4.08 16.70 -14.21
CA ILE A 293 -5.30 16.28 -13.48
C ILE A 293 -6.56 16.74 -14.23
N PRO A 294 -7.51 15.85 -14.56
CA PRO A 294 -8.77 16.23 -15.18
C PRO A 294 -9.67 17.11 -14.31
N TYR A 295 -10.64 17.75 -14.96
CA TYR A 295 -11.82 18.27 -14.27
C TYR A 295 -12.87 17.17 -14.25
N ASP A 296 -13.20 16.66 -13.09
CA ASP A 296 -14.09 15.51 -12.96
C ASP A 296 -14.91 15.55 -11.65
N PHE A 297 -15.80 14.57 -11.53
CA PHE A 297 -16.43 14.16 -10.28
C PHE A 297 -16.10 12.68 -10.07
N GLU A 298 -15.73 12.28 -8.86
CA GLU A 298 -15.47 10.87 -8.55
C GLU A 298 -15.94 10.48 -7.15
N ILE A 299 -16.33 9.21 -7.00
CA ILE A 299 -16.44 8.52 -5.72
C ILE A 299 -15.71 7.20 -5.85
N MET A 300 -14.74 6.93 -4.97
CA MET A 300 -13.92 5.74 -5.06
C MET A 300 -13.66 5.10 -3.69
N ALA A 301 -13.26 3.83 -3.71
CA ALA A 301 -12.73 3.09 -2.57
C ALA A 301 -11.21 2.95 -2.70
N GLY A 302 -10.47 3.20 -1.62
CA GLY A 302 -9.01 3.12 -1.62
C GLY A 302 -8.39 3.01 -0.24
N GLY A 303 -7.06 2.97 -0.19
CA GLY A 303 -6.29 2.86 1.04
C GLY A 303 -6.53 3.97 2.07
N PRO A 304 -6.11 3.74 3.34
CA PRO A 304 -6.21 4.73 4.42
C PRO A 304 -5.15 5.84 4.27
N GLY A 305 -5.42 6.83 3.41
CA GLY A 305 -4.62 8.06 3.25
C GLY A 305 -3.18 7.83 2.79
N GLY A 306 -2.41 8.91 2.66
CA GLY A 306 -0.99 8.89 2.35
C GLY A 306 -0.61 8.28 1.01
N GLY A 307 -1.55 8.20 0.07
CA GLY A 307 -1.36 7.48 -1.20
C GLY A 307 -1.33 5.95 -1.07
N SER A 308 -1.78 5.38 0.06
CA SER A 308 -1.74 3.92 0.29
C SER A 308 -2.75 3.12 -0.56
N THR A 309 -2.55 1.81 -0.65
CA THR A 309 -3.52 0.88 -1.27
C THR A 309 -4.28 0.07 -0.21
N THR A 310 -5.32 -0.63 -0.65
CA THR A 310 -6.00 -1.64 0.15
C THR A 310 -6.54 -2.79 -0.71
N SER A 311 -6.42 -4.02 -0.20
CA SER A 311 -6.96 -5.20 -0.85
C SER A 311 -8.33 -5.53 -0.30
N ILE A 312 -9.33 -5.57 -1.18
CA ILE A 312 -10.70 -5.95 -0.82
C ILE A 312 -10.88 -7.45 -1.02
N TYR A 313 -11.17 -8.18 0.05
CA TYR A 313 -11.43 -9.63 0.01
C TYR A 313 -12.92 -9.96 -0.01
N ASN A 314 -13.74 -9.08 0.55
CA ASN A 314 -15.19 -9.20 0.53
C ASN A 314 -15.83 -7.80 0.42
N VAL A 315 -16.85 -7.65 -0.44
CA VAL A 315 -17.63 -6.43 -0.57
C VAL A 315 -18.99 -6.75 -1.16
N ASN A 316 -20.02 -6.17 -0.57
CA ASN A 316 -21.34 -6.06 -1.17
C ASN A 316 -21.81 -4.64 -0.92
N ALA A 317 -21.62 -3.78 -1.91
CA ALA A 317 -21.96 -2.37 -1.81
C ALA A 317 -22.57 -1.83 -3.10
N THR A 318 -23.28 -0.72 -2.96
CA THR A 318 -23.77 0.07 -4.10
C THR A 318 -23.24 1.48 -4.02
N MET A 319 -22.91 2.07 -5.16
CA MET A 319 -22.50 3.47 -5.26
C MET A 319 -23.35 4.24 -6.28
N ASN A 320 -23.62 5.50 -5.97
CA ASN A 320 -24.11 6.49 -6.92
C ASN A 320 -23.28 7.76 -6.81
N LEU A 321 -22.89 8.31 -7.96
CA LEU A 321 -22.32 9.64 -8.07
C LEU A 321 -23.35 10.59 -8.67
N LYS A 322 -23.60 11.72 -8.00
CA LYS A 322 -24.68 12.64 -8.31
C LYS A 322 -24.20 14.08 -8.32
N TYR A 323 -24.88 14.90 -9.10
CA TYR A 323 -24.70 16.34 -9.10
C TYR A 323 -26.04 17.03 -8.86
N ARG A 324 -25.98 18.26 -8.34
CA ARG A 324 -27.18 19.08 -8.13
C ARG A 324 -27.63 19.70 -9.44
N ASN A 325 -28.85 19.34 -9.86
CA ASN A 325 -29.54 19.91 -11.01
C ASN A 325 -30.83 20.59 -10.51
N GLY A 326 -30.81 21.92 -10.43
CA GLY A 326 -31.88 22.69 -9.77
C GLY A 326 -31.99 22.35 -8.28
N SER A 327 -33.16 21.85 -7.86
CA SER A 327 -33.44 21.50 -6.46
C SER A 327 -33.17 20.03 -6.10
N ARG A 328 -32.73 19.20 -7.05
CA ARG A 328 -32.57 17.75 -6.84
C ARG A 328 -31.16 17.28 -7.20
N TYR A 329 -30.73 16.20 -6.55
CA TYR A 329 -29.56 15.45 -6.98
C TYR A 329 -29.97 14.40 -8.01
N VAL A 330 -29.26 14.37 -9.13
CA VAL A 330 -29.44 13.38 -10.20
C VAL A 330 -28.11 12.69 -10.48
N ASN A 331 -28.16 11.43 -10.91
CA ASN A 331 -26.94 10.68 -11.23
C ASN A 331 -26.17 11.33 -12.38
N VAL A 332 -24.86 11.20 -12.36
CA VAL A 332 -24.02 11.59 -13.48
C VAL A 332 -24.47 10.86 -14.75
N PRO A 333 -24.51 11.55 -15.90
CA PRO A 333 -25.13 11.02 -17.11
C PRO A 333 -24.31 9.91 -17.77
N SER A 334 -23.06 9.71 -17.38
CA SER A 334 -22.12 8.70 -17.86
C SER A 334 -21.07 8.45 -16.80
N ALA A 335 -20.38 7.31 -16.85
CA ALA A 335 -19.32 7.00 -15.90
C ALA A 335 -18.30 5.99 -16.44
N TYR A 336 -17.14 5.97 -15.80
CA TYR A 336 -16.19 4.85 -15.77
C TYR A 336 -16.17 4.27 -14.36
N ASP A 337 -15.66 3.06 -14.21
CA ASP A 337 -15.57 2.35 -12.93
C ASP A 337 -14.31 2.70 -12.11
N VAL A 338 -13.65 3.80 -12.45
CA VAL A 338 -12.38 4.24 -11.87
C VAL A 338 -12.34 5.76 -11.80
N GLY A 339 -11.67 6.27 -10.75
CA GLY A 339 -11.27 7.66 -10.58
C GLY A 339 -9.92 8.00 -11.22
N SER A 340 -9.40 9.20 -10.99
CA SER A 340 -8.12 9.67 -11.56
C SER A 340 -7.22 10.48 -10.64
N GLU A 341 -7.78 11.18 -9.64
CA GLU A 341 -7.11 12.30 -8.99
C GLU A 341 -6.51 11.94 -7.64
N THR A 342 -7.01 10.90 -6.98
CA THR A 342 -6.44 10.44 -5.71
C THR A 342 -5.30 9.44 -5.92
N GLY A 343 -4.28 9.55 -5.07
CA GLY A 343 -3.16 8.63 -4.97
C GLY A 343 -3.50 7.34 -4.23
N GLU A 344 -4.58 7.34 -3.43
CA GLU A 344 -5.04 6.13 -2.78
C GLU A 344 -5.73 5.20 -3.77
N THR A 345 -5.43 3.91 -3.68
CA THR A 345 -5.90 2.90 -4.64
C THR A 345 -6.53 1.70 -3.93
N SER A 346 -7.19 0.84 -4.71
CA SER A 346 -7.66 -0.47 -4.26
C SER A 346 -7.56 -1.51 -5.36
N GLU A 347 -7.70 -2.77 -4.95
CA GLU A 347 -7.79 -3.94 -5.82
C GLU A 347 -8.72 -5.00 -5.21
N GLY A 348 -9.10 -5.99 -6.03
CA GLY A 348 -10.03 -7.06 -5.61
C GLY A 348 -11.51 -6.68 -5.67
N ILE A 349 -11.85 -5.55 -6.29
CA ILE A 349 -13.22 -5.08 -6.53
C ILE A 349 -13.59 -5.25 -8.01
N ALA A 350 -14.68 -5.95 -8.30
CA ALA A 350 -15.36 -5.90 -9.60
C ALA A 350 -16.60 -4.98 -9.52
N VAL A 351 -16.67 -4.03 -10.45
CA VAL A 351 -17.72 -3.00 -10.49
C VAL A 351 -18.71 -3.26 -11.63
N SER A 352 -19.88 -3.80 -11.30
CA SER A 352 -21.00 -3.91 -12.27
C SER A 352 -21.99 -2.76 -12.12
N TRP A 353 -22.98 -2.64 -13.00
CA TRP A 353 -24.01 -1.61 -12.85
C TRP A 353 -25.39 -2.05 -13.31
N VAL A 354 -26.41 -1.42 -12.70
CA VAL A 354 -27.80 -1.47 -13.12
C VAL A 354 -28.31 -0.05 -13.20
N HIS A 355 -28.72 0.37 -14.40
CA HIS A 355 -28.99 1.79 -14.72
C HIS A 355 -27.77 2.67 -14.40
N ASN A 356 -27.88 3.58 -13.42
CA ASN A 356 -26.83 4.51 -13.00
C ASN A 356 -26.37 4.23 -11.55
N THR A 357 -26.50 2.98 -11.10
CA THR A 357 -26.02 2.51 -9.79
C THR A 357 -24.95 1.47 -10.01
N ALA A 358 -23.77 1.72 -9.45
CA ALA A 358 -22.68 0.76 -9.42
C ALA A 358 -22.92 -0.27 -8.31
N HIS A 359 -22.53 -1.51 -8.56
CA HIS A 359 -22.58 -2.63 -7.63
C HIS A 359 -21.17 -3.20 -7.49
N LEU A 360 -20.63 -3.15 -6.28
CA LEU A 360 -19.29 -3.61 -5.96
C LEU A 360 -19.39 -5.04 -5.39
N THR A 361 -18.61 -5.94 -5.97
CA THR A 361 -18.46 -7.35 -5.55
C THR A 361 -16.98 -7.73 -5.53
N PRO A 362 -16.55 -8.78 -4.80
CA PRO A 362 -15.16 -9.21 -4.81
C PRO A 362 -14.84 -9.82 -6.18
N GLY A 363 -13.82 -9.33 -6.87
CA GLY A 363 -13.55 -9.74 -8.23
C GLY A 363 -12.39 -9.02 -8.89
N PRO A 364 -12.15 -9.28 -10.19
CA PRO A 364 -11.08 -8.63 -10.92
C PRO A 364 -11.36 -7.14 -11.13
N SER A 365 -10.44 -6.29 -10.68
CA SER A 365 -10.48 -4.82 -10.82
C SER A 365 -10.11 -4.31 -12.20
N MET A 366 -10.81 -4.83 -13.21
CA MET A 366 -10.70 -4.34 -14.57
C MET A 366 -11.26 -2.93 -14.68
N VAL A 367 -10.64 -2.11 -15.54
CA VAL A 367 -11.08 -0.73 -15.83
C VAL A 367 -11.86 -0.70 -17.14
N TYR A 368 -13.06 -0.12 -17.12
CA TYR A 368 -13.90 0.07 -18.31
C TYR A 368 -14.91 1.22 -18.19
N GLY A 369 -15.48 1.57 -19.33
CA GLY A 369 -16.64 2.46 -19.38
C GLY A 369 -17.89 1.78 -18.82
N MET A 370 -18.69 2.52 -18.05
CA MET A 370 -19.96 2.07 -17.51
C MET A 370 -21.12 2.57 -18.38
N TRP A 371 -22.26 2.93 -17.76
CA TRP A 371 -23.42 3.45 -18.47
C TRP A 371 -23.07 4.66 -19.34
N ASN A 372 -23.67 4.71 -20.53
CA ASN A 372 -23.51 5.78 -21.51
C ASN A 372 -22.05 6.09 -21.90
N ILE A 373 -21.11 5.19 -21.60
CA ILE A 373 -19.76 5.13 -22.17
C ILE A 373 -19.62 3.81 -22.92
N SER A 374 -19.90 2.70 -22.23
CA SER A 374 -19.90 1.35 -22.80
C SER A 374 -20.84 1.24 -24.00
N SER A 375 -20.44 0.45 -24.98
CA SER A 375 -21.29 0.09 -26.13
C SER A 375 -22.43 -0.87 -25.73
N SER A 376 -22.34 -1.52 -24.58
CA SER A 376 -23.34 -2.46 -24.07
C SER A 376 -23.48 -2.34 -22.56
N ASN A 377 -24.72 -2.43 -22.07
CA ASN A 377 -25.04 -2.57 -20.65
C ASN A 377 -25.32 -4.03 -20.24
N ALA A 378 -25.05 -4.99 -21.14
CA ALA A 378 -25.20 -6.40 -20.82
C ALA A 378 -24.16 -6.82 -19.77
N MET A 379 -24.62 -7.52 -18.74
CA MET A 379 -23.83 -7.98 -17.60
C MET A 379 -23.92 -9.49 -17.48
N THR A 380 -22.79 -10.14 -17.19
CA THR A 380 -22.72 -11.58 -16.99
C THR A 380 -22.18 -11.88 -15.60
N HIS A 381 -22.93 -12.69 -14.87
CA HIS A 381 -22.52 -13.18 -13.56
C HIS A 381 -21.66 -14.44 -13.72
N TYR A 382 -20.51 -14.47 -13.05
CA TYR A 382 -19.59 -15.60 -13.02
C TYR A 382 -19.40 -16.07 -11.59
N SER A 383 -19.50 -17.38 -11.39
CA SER A 383 -19.19 -18.01 -10.10
C SER A 383 -18.52 -19.36 -10.29
N GLY A 384 -17.85 -19.83 -9.25
CA GLY A 384 -17.15 -21.10 -9.25
C GLY A 384 -16.26 -21.24 -8.03
N LYS A 385 -15.34 -22.19 -8.09
CA LYS A 385 -14.43 -22.50 -7.00
C LYS A 385 -13.06 -22.92 -7.52
N VAL A 386 -12.00 -22.41 -6.91
CA VAL A 386 -10.63 -22.87 -7.11
C VAL A 386 -10.21 -23.68 -5.88
N SER A 387 -9.47 -24.77 -6.10
CA SER A 387 -8.88 -25.60 -5.06
C SER A 387 -7.38 -25.78 -5.35
N PRO A 388 -6.48 -25.62 -4.37
CA PRO A 388 -6.73 -25.28 -2.96
C PRO A 388 -7.33 -23.88 -2.75
N SER A 389 -7.93 -23.63 -1.58
CA SER A 389 -8.77 -22.45 -1.36
C SER A 389 -8.01 -21.13 -1.23
N ASN A 390 -6.71 -21.20 -0.97
CA ASN A 390 -5.77 -20.08 -0.94
C ASN A 390 -4.93 -19.94 -2.22
N ALA A 391 -5.33 -20.60 -3.31
CA ALA A 391 -4.76 -20.32 -4.62
C ALA A 391 -5.07 -18.86 -5.02
N PHE A 392 -4.20 -18.26 -5.82
CA PHE A 392 -4.46 -16.98 -6.45
C PHE A 392 -5.22 -17.19 -7.75
N MET A 393 -6.17 -16.31 -8.03
CA MET A 393 -6.90 -16.28 -9.30
C MET A 393 -6.71 -14.92 -9.96
N PHE A 394 -6.34 -14.92 -11.23
CA PHE A 394 -6.27 -13.74 -12.06
C PHE A 394 -7.17 -13.90 -13.27
N VAL A 395 -7.82 -12.82 -13.70
CA VAL A 395 -8.74 -12.82 -14.85
C VAL A 395 -8.27 -11.79 -15.86
N SER A 396 -8.20 -12.18 -17.13
CA SER A 396 -7.91 -11.30 -18.26
C SER A 396 -9.08 -11.31 -19.25
N SER A 397 -9.29 -10.20 -19.96
CA SER A 397 -10.22 -10.16 -21.08
C SER A 397 -9.63 -10.86 -22.31
N GLY A 398 -10.49 -11.53 -23.10
CA GLY A 398 -10.12 -12.27 -24.31
C GLY A 398 -10.40 -13.78 -24.23
N ASN A 399 -10.12 -14.48 -25.33
CA ASN A 399 -10.28 -15.94 -25.44
C ASN A 399 -9.05 -16.72 -24.94
N THR A 400 -7.95 -16.02 -24.66
CA THR A 400 -6.69 -16.57 -24.18
C THR A 400 -6.19 -15.70 -23.04
N PHE A 401 -5.60 -16.32 -22.03
CA PHE A 401 -5.08 -15.59 -20.88
C PHE A 401 -3.97 -14.64 -21.30
N ASN A 402 -4.08 -13.38 -20.88
CA ASN A 402 -3.11 -12.33 -21.17
C ASN A 402 -2.63 -11.70 -19.86
N LEU A 403 -1.34 -11.85 -19.59
CA LEU A 403 -0.70 -11.30 -18.40
C LEU A 403 -0.79 -9.77 -18.34
N SER A 404 -0.75 -9.07 -19.48
CA SER A 404 -0.65 -7.61 -19.52
C SER A 404 -1.93 -6.87 -19.10
N ASN A 405 -3.05 -7.59 -18.99
CA ASN A 405 -4.34 -7.04 -18.55
C ASN A 405 -5.05 -7.99 -17.57
N ALA A 406 -4.31 -8.92 -16.98
CA ALA A 406 -4.81 -9.82 -15.95
C ALA A 406 -4.99 -9.03 -14.65
N GLN A 407 -6.10 -9.26 -13.95
CA GLN A 407 -6.43 -8.59 -12.70
C GLN A 407 -6.71 -9.62 -11.61
N TRP A 408 -6.18 -9.38 -10.42
CA TRP A 408 -6.34 -10.26 -9.28
C TRP A 408 -7.81 -10.36 -8.86
N THR A 409 -8.23 -11.58 -8.52
CA THR A 409 -9.56 -11.90 -8.02
C THR A 409 -9.43 -12.56 -6.65
N PRO A 410 -9.88 -11.90 -5.57
CA PRO A 410 -9.89 -12.49 -4.25
C PRO A 410 -10.80 -13.72 -4.23
N LEU A 411 -10.34 -14.77 -3.56
CA LEU A 411 -11.15 -15.95 -3.27
C LEU A 411 -11.62 -15.91 -1.83
N SER A 412 -12.83 -16.38 -1.58
CA SER A 412 -13.28 -16.65 -0.20
C SER A 412 -12.39 -17.71 0.48
N LEU A 413 -12.45 -17.83 1.81
CA LEU A 413 -11.73 -18.86 2.58
C LEU A 413 -11.94 -20.30 2.06
N SER A 414 -13.07 -20.54 1.40
CA SER A 414 -13.44 -21.82 0.80
C SER A 414 -13.03 -22.00 -0.68
N GLY A 415 -12.33 -21.02 -1.25
CA GLY A 415 -11.87 -20.99 -2.64
C GLY A 415 -12.92 -20.52 -3.66
N LYS A 416 -14.09 -20.07 -3.21
CA LYS A 416 -15.17 -19.62 -4.11
C LYS A 416 -14.91 -18.20 -4.62
N TYR A 417 -15.30 -17.95 -5.87
CA TYR A 417 -15.42 -16.62 -6.48
C TYR A 417 -16.85 -16.40 -6.98
N SER A 418 -17.30 -15.13 -6.99
CA SER A 418 -18.64 -14.75 -7.41
C SER A 418 -18.70 -13.25 -7.71
N PHE A 419 -18.70 -12.88 -8.99
CA PHE A 419 -18.69 -11.48 -9.44
C PHE A 419 -19.45 -11.30 -10.75
N THR A 420 -19.70 -10.05 -11.11
CA THR A 420 -20.37 -9.68 -12.36
C THR A 420 -19.47 -8.75 -13.17
N LEU A 421 -19.30 -9.04 -14.46
CA LEU A 421 -18.56 -8.21 -15.41
C LEU A 421 -19.45 -7.85 -16.60
N PRO A 422 -19.09 -6.81 -17.38
CA PRO A 422 -19.68 -6.61 -18.69
C PRO A 422 -19.66 -7.90 -19.52
N SER A 423 -20.71 -8.17 -20.28
CA SER A 423 -20.76 -9.38 -21.12
C SER A 423 -19.61 -9.36 -22.14
N GLY A 424 -18.79 -10.41 -22.13
CA GLY A 424 -17.57 -10.50 -22.91
C GLY A 424 -16.89 -11.86 -22.73
N GLN A 425 -15.77 -12.04 -23.43
CA GLN A 425 -14.93 -13.23 -23.29
C GLN A 425 -13.87 -12.96 -22.24
N TYR A 426 -13.74 -13.87 -21.29
CA TYR A 426 -12.78 -13.78 -20.20
C TYR A 426 -12.14 -15.15 -19.95
N THR A 427 -10.85 -15.11 -19.66
CA THR A 427 -10.06 -16.27 -19.28
C THR A 427 -9.41 -16.01 -17.93
N ALA A 428 -9.30 -17.05 -17.14
CA ALA A 428 -8.66 -16.99 -15.83
C ALA A 428 -7.44 -17.90 -15.76
N GLN A 429 -6.54 -17.55 -14.84
CA GLN A 429 -5.43 -18.38 -14.42
C GLN A 429 -5.49 -18.55 -12.90
N ALA A 430 -5.40 -19.80 -12.43
CA ALA A 430 -5.24 -20.13 -11.02
C ALA A 430 -3.81 -20.62 -10.76
N LEU A 431 -3.17 -20.10 -9.71
CA LEU A 431 -1.78 -20.39 -9.36
C LEU A 431 -1.61 -20.58 -7.86
N LEU A 432 -0.71 -21.49 -7.47
CA LEU A 432 -0.26 -21.67 -6.10
C LEU A 432 1.11 -22.36 -6.13
N SER A 433 2.10 -21.84 -5.39
CA SER A 433 3.41 -22.48 -5.21
C SER A 433 3.26 -23.96 -4.83
N ASN A 434 4.13 -24.82 -5.39
CA ASN A 434 4.02 -26.30 -5.34
C ASN A 434 2.81 -26.92 -6.06
N TYR A 435 2.12 -26.19 -6.93
CA TYR A 435 1.08 -26.73 -7.81
C TYR A 435 1.34 -26.32 -9.26
N LYS A 436 0.83 -27.12 -10.21
CA LYS A 436 0.73 -26.69 -11.61
C LYS A 436 -0.37 -25.64 -11.74
N ASN A 437 -0.05 -24.53 -12.39
CA ASN A 437 -1.04 -23.53 -12.75
C ASN A 437 -2.10 -24.09 -13.71
N ALA A 438 -3.30 -23.53 -13.66
CA ALA A 438 -4.41 -23.92 -14.51
C ALA A 438 -5.00 -22.70 -15.22
N TYR A 439 -5.31 -22.85 -16.51
CA TYR A 439 -6.01 -21.84 -17.31
C TYR A 439 -7.42 -22.34 -17.63
N PHE A 440 -8.42 -21.47 -17.52
CA PHE A 440 -9.82 -21.88 -17.65
C PHE A 440 -10.73 -20.71 -18.05
N SER A 441 -11.91 -21.05 -18.55
CA SER A 441 -12.99 -20.07 -18.76
C SER A 441 -13.75 -19.86 -17.46
N LEU A 442 -14.19 -18.62 -17.21
CA LEU A 442 -15.00 -18.30 -16.04
C LEU A 442 -16.30 -19.14 -15.98
N GLY A 443 -16.81 -19.34 -14.76
CA GLY A 443 -18.03 -20.15 -14.54
C GLY A 443 -17.77 -21.62 -14.22
N GLN A 444 -16.52 -22.00 -13.93
CA GLN A 444 -16.10 -23.39 -13.74
C GLN A 444 -15.46 -23.60 -12.35
N ASN A 445 -15.52 -24.84 -11.86
CA ASN A 445 -14.71 -25.26 -10.73
C ASN A 445 -13.36 -25.78 -11.23
N VAL A 446 -12.28 -25.40 -10.55
CA VAL A 446 -10.90 -25.72 -10.93
C VAL A 446 -10.17 -26.31 -9.73
N SER A 447 -9.43 -27.38 -9.94
CA SER A 447 -8.53 -27.95 -8.95
C SER A 447 -7.11 -27.97 -9.52
N LEU A 448 -6.19 -27.34 -8.82
CA LEU A 448 -4.77 -27.35 -9.14
C LEU A 448 -4.18 -28.71 -8.77
N ARG A 449 -3.27 -29.20 -9.61
CA ARG A 449 -2.56 -30.45 -9.36
C ARG A 449 -1.27 -30.17 -8.62
N HIS A 450 -1.09 -30.81 -7.47
CA HIS A 450 0.13 -30.70 -6.69
C HIS A 450 1.36 -31.13 -7.52
N ASP A 451 2.43 -30.34 -7.46
CA ASP A 451 3.71 -30.57 -8.15
C ASP A 451 4.84 -29.77 -7.45
N TYR A 452 5.60 -30.44 -6.58
CA TYR A 452 6.73 -29.83 -5.85
C TYR A 452 7.84 -29.34 -6.79
N ALA A 453 7.93 -29.84 -8.04
CA ALA A 453 8.94 -29.35 -8.98
C ALA A 453 8.67 -27.91 -9.45
N MET A 454 7.46 -27.39 -9.20
CA MET A 454 7.15 -25.99 -9.46
C MET A 454 7.82 -25.05 -8.45
N GLY A 455 8.12 -25.53 -7.23
CA GLY A 455 8.70 -24.74 -6.14
C GLY A 455 7.87 -23.51 -5.76
N ILE A 456 8.53 -22.52 -5.15
CA ILE A 456 7.94 -21.19 -4.93
C ILE A 456 7.99 -20.38 -6.23
N TYR A 457 6.80 -19.99 -6.71
CA TYR A 457 6.63 -19.07 -7.83
C TYR A 457 5.41 -18.14 -7.67
N THR A 458 4.67 -18.26 -6.57
CA THR A 458 3.64 -17.34 -6.09
C THR A 458 3.93 -16.98 -4.63
N PRO A 459 3.36 -15.89 -4.09
CA PRO A 459 3.28 -15.69 -2.65
C PRO A 459 2.66 -16.89 -1.91
N LEU A 460 2.87 -16.95 -0.60
CA LEU A 460 2.37 -17.99 0.30
C LEU A 460 1.40 -17.39 1.30
N TYR A 461 0.11 -17.42 0.96
CA TYR A 461 -0.95 -16.81 1.77
C TYR A 461 -1.77 -17.87 2.51
N ALA A 462 -2.11 -17.61 3.77
CA ALA A 462 -3.11 -18.35 4.53
C ALA A 462 -3.86 -17.40 5.47
N PHE A 463 -5.19 -17.40 5.37
CA PHE A 463 -6.10 -16.57 6.18
C PHE A 463 -6.71 -17.31 7.36
N ASP A 464 -6.42 -18.61 7.50
CA ASP A 464 -6.78 -19.43 8.65
C ASP A 464 -5.89 -20.68 8.74
N ASN A 465 -6.05 -21.45 9.82
CA ASN A 465 -5.34 -22.71 10.04
C ASN A 465 -5.52 -23.74 8.92
N SER A 466 -6.68 -23.74 8.26
CA SER A 466 -7.01 -24.76 7.24
C SER A 466 -6.24 -24.53 5.94
N GLN A 467 -5.93 -23.27 5.64
CA GLN A 467 -5.19 -22.89 4.45
C GLN A 467 -3.68 -23.11 4.56
N ILE A 468 -3.13 -23.14 5.78
CA ILE A 468 -1.69 -23.40 5.99
C ILE A 468 -1.29 -24.78 5.44
N ALA A 469 -2.16 -25.79 5.60
CA ALA A 469 -1.91 -27.13 5.08
C ALA A 469 -1.65 -27.13 3.55
N ASN A 470 -2.27 -26.22 2.80
CA ASN A 470 -2.14 -26.18 1.35
C ASN A 470 -0.77 -25.65 0.87
N ILE A 471 -0.06 -24.90 1.73
CA ILE A 471 1.27 -24.33 1.45
C ILE A 471 2.40 -25.02 2.24
N SER A 472 2.05 -26.03 3.04
CA SER A 472 2.98 -26.83 3.84
C SER A 472 3.39 -28.10 3.12
N LEU A 473 4.60 -28.57 3.36
CA LEU A 473 5.06 -29.87 2.87
C LEU A 473 4.40 -31.03 3.62
N TYR A 474 4.29 -30.88 4.95
CA TYR A 474 3.71 -31.87 5.87
C TYR A 474 3.36 -31.20 7.21
N GLY A 475 2.82 -31.98 8.14
CA GLY A 475 2.40 -31.52 9.46
C GLY A 475 0.89 -31.44 9.62
N ASN A 476 0.42 -31.17 10.85
CA ASN A 476 -1.00 -31.00 11.15
C ASN A 476 -1.31 -29.73 11.96
N GLY A 477 -0.31 -28.86 12.16
CA GLY A 477 -0.46 -27.60 12.87
C GLY A 477 -0.49 -27.71 14.40
N SER A 478 -0.26 -28.89 14.98
CA SER A 478 -0.12 -29.04 16.43
C SER A 478 1.32 -28.75 16.88
N PRO A 479 1.57 -28.32 18.13
CA PRO A 479 2.94 -28.07 18.61
C PRO A 479 3.90 -29.27 18.50
N GLY A 480 3.40 -30.50 18.59
CA GLY A 480 4.19 -31.71 18.43
C GLY A 480 4.35 -32.19 16.98
N ASN A 481 3.59 -31.61 16.05
CA ASN A 481 3.62 -31.90 14.63
C ASN A 481 3.25 -30.64 13.83
N PRO A 482 4.11 -29.60 13.90
CA PRO A 482 3.82 -28.31 13.30
C PRO A 482 3.67 -28.44 11.79
N TYR A 483 2.94 -27.52 11.18
CA TYR A 483 3.01 -27.36 9.73
C TYR A 483 4.42 -26.94 9.33
N MET A 484 5.02 -27.70 8.42
CA MET A 484 6.37 -27.45 7.95
C MET A 484 6.32 -26.83 6.56
N ILE A 485 6.78 -25.59 6.47
CA ILE A 485 6.99 -24.84 5.23
C ILE A 485 8.50 -24.77 5.04
N ASP A 486 9.02 -25.58 4.13
CA ASP A 486 10.41 -25.57 3.68
C ASP A 486 10.35 -25.66 2.16
N ASN A 487 10.79 -24.62 1.48
CA ASN A 487 10.54 -24.50 0.06
C ASN A 487 11.69 -23.78 -0.63
N TYR A 488 12.00 -24.22 -1.84
CA TYR A 488 13.00 -23.57 -2.67
C TYR A 488 12.35 -22.73 -3.77
N GLN A 489 12.83 -21.50 -3.93
CA GLN A 489 12.45 -20.65 -5.06
C GLN A 489 13.28 -21.04 -6.29
N VAL A 490 12.69 -21.81 -7.20
CA VAL A 490 13.35 -22.26 -8.44
C VAL A 490 13.37 -21.21 -9.55
N ARG A 491 12.53 -20.19 -9.43
CA ARG A 491 12.35 -19.11 -10.42
C ARG A 491 11.83 -17.85 -9.71
N PRO A 492 11.97 -16.66 -10.32
CA PRO A 492 11.32 -15.46 -9.80
C PRO A 492 9.82 -15.69 -9.60
N ILE A 493 9.22 -15.04 -8.60
CA ILE A 493 7.77 -15.03 -8.45
C ILE A 493 7.13 -14.54 -9.76
N SER A 494 5.96 -15.10 -10.10
CA SER A 494 5.21 -14.73 -11.30
C SER A 494 5.02 -13.21 -11.40
N PRO A 495 5.16 -12.60 -12.60
CA PRO A 495 4.97 -11.16 -12.80
C PRO A 495 3.59 -10.61 -12.43
N LEU A 496 2.61 -11.49 -12.23
CA LEU A 496 1.29 -11.14 -11.67
C LEU A 496 1.35 -10.62 -10.22
N PHE A 497 2.47 -10.77 -9.52
CA PHE A 497 2.65 -10.31 -8.15
C PHE A 497 3.70 -9.20 -8.02
N GLU A 498 4.08 -8.57 -9.14
CA GLU A 498 5.00 -7.44 -9.21
C GLU A 498 4.28 -6.10 -9.03
N GLU A 499 3.00 -6.11 -8.65
CA GLU A 499 2.14 -4.93 -8.63
C GLU A 499 2.42 -4.02 -7.43
N PHE A 500 2.46 -2.72 -7.69
CA PHE A 500 2.46 -1.66 -6.69
C PHE A 500 1.65 -0.47 -7.21
N ASN A 501 1.20 0.40 -6.31
CA ASN A 501 0.37 1.55 -6.67
C ASN A 501 1.17 2.81 -7.05
N ASP A 502 0.47 3.91 -7.25
CA ASP A 502 1.04 5.21 -7.62
C ASP A 502 2.12 5.73 -6.68
N TYR A 503 2.15 5.25 -5.43
CA TYR A 503 3.08 5.63 -4.36
C TYR A 503 4.00 4.46 -3.99
N ALA A 504 4.15 3.48 -4.89
CA ALA A 504 5.00 2.31 -4.77
C ALA A 504 4.67 1.42 -3.55
N PHE A 505 3.43 1.45 -3.05
CA PHE A 505 2.94 0.46 -2.09
C PHE A 505 2.80 -0.90 -2.79
N PRO A 506 3.52 -1.96 -2.35
CA PRO A 506 3.43 -3.27 -2.98
C PRO A 506 2.07 -3.91 -2.67
N VAL A 507 1.37 -4.40 -3.68
CA VAL A 507 0.04 -5.02 -3.52
C VAL A 507 0.11 -6.37 -2.79
N PHE A 508 1.21 -7.11 -2.99
CA PHE A 508 1.37 -8.46 -2.44
C PHE A 508 2.59 -8.55 -1.52
N ALA A 509 2.40 -9.17 -0.37
CA ALA A 509 3.47 -9.72 0.44
C ALA A 509 3.99 -11.02 -0.17
N GLY A 510 5.16 -11.47 0.28
CA GLY A 510 5.73 -12.76 -0.10
C GLY A 510 5.10 -13.88 0.70
N VAL A 511 4.99 -13.68 2.01
CA VAL A 511 4.32 -14.59 2.93
C VAL A 511 3.30 -13.82 3.74
N LEU A 512 2.08 -14.33 3.84
CA LEU A 512 1.05 -13.80 4.72
C LEU A 512 0.41 -14.94 5.52
N LEU A 513 0.61 -14.92 6.84
CA LEU A 513 -0.14 -15.76 7.77
C LEU A 513 -1.07 -14.88 8.61
N HIS A 514 -2.37 -15.02 8.39
CA HIS A 514 -3.42 -14.22 9.00
C HIS A 514 -4.38 -15.10 9.80
N ASN A 515 -4.77 -14.66 11.01
CA ASN A 515 -5.80 -15.30 11.86
C ASN A 515 -5.55 -16.80 12.11
N THR A 516 -4.32 -17.12 12.49
CA THR A 516 -3.90 -18.51 12.72
C THR A 516 -3.35 -18.70 14.13
N ASN A 517 -3.59 -19.87 14.69
CA ASN A 517 -2.89 -20.34 15.89
C ASN A 517 -2.25 -21.73 15.70
N ALA A 518 -2.27 -22.24 14.48
CA ALA A 518 -1.58 -23.48 14.15
C ALA A 518 -0.08 -23.29 14.29
N SER A 519 0.57 -24.22 14.98
CA SER A 519 2.02 -24.25 15.07
C SER A 519 2.61 -24.45 13.69
N THR A 520 3.40 -23.49 13.25
CA THR A 520 3.91 -23.42 11.88
C THR A 520 5.40 -23.11 11.93
N VAL A 521 6.20 -23.88 11.22
CA VAL A 521 7.64 -23.68 11.08
C VAL A 521 7.94 -23.40 9.61
N MET A 522 8.50 -22.22 9.37
CA MET A 522 9.08 -21.78 8.12
C MET A 522 10.61 -21.93 8.22
N GLU A 523 11.16 -23.02 7.69
CA GLU A 523 12.60 -23.31 7.75
C GLU A 523 13.25 -23.09 6.37
N HIS A 524 14.44 -22.48 6.33
CA HIS A 524 15.22 -22.24 5.10
C HIS A 524 14.45 -21.49 4.01
N MET A 525 13.61 -20.52 4.38
CA MET A 525 12.80 -19.79 3.42
C MET A 525 13.67 -19.00 2.43
N PRO A 526 13.26 -18.88 1.16
CA PRO A 526 13.98 -18.11 0.15
C PRO A 526 13.72 -16.61 0.31
N SER A 527 14.47 -15.78 -0.43
CA SER A 527 14.29 -14.32 -0.39
C SER A 527 13.03 -13.80 -1.07
N MET A 528 12.18 -14.65 -1.65
CA MET A 528 10.94 -14.25 -2.36
C MET A 528 11.22 -13.23 -3.48
N PHE A 529 12.24 -13.52 -4.28
CA PHE A 529 12.73 -12.65 -5.36
C PHE A 529 11.69 -12.39 -6.44
N ILE A 530 11.52 -11.11 -6.80
CA ILE A 530 10.72 -10.64 -7.93
C ILE A 530 11.60 -9.86 -8.89
N LYS A 531 11.24 -9.87 -10.18
CA LYS A 531 11.99 -9.13 -11.19
C LYS A 531 11.00 -8.32 -12.01
N TYR A 532 10.97 -7.01 -11.80
CA TYR A 532 10.10 -6.15 -12.59
C TYR A 532 10.39 -6.30 -14.09
N THR A 533 9.45 -6.91 -14.79
CA THR A 533 9.58 -7.24 -16.21
C THR A 533 9.03 -6.12 -17.09
N SER A 534 9.66 -5.89 -18.25
CA SER A 534 9.16 -4.93 -19.27
C SER A 534 7.84 -5.38 -19.91
N THR A 535 7.37 -6.60 -19.63
CA THR A 535 6.08 -7.11 -20.11
C THR A 535 4.88 -6.39 -19.51
N ASN A 536 5.06 -5.64 -18.41
CA ASN A 536 4.07 -4.67 -17.96
C ASN A 536 4.62 -3.24 -18.15
N PRO A 537 4.23 -2.53 -19.23
CA PRO A 537 4.78 -1.22 -19.58
C PRO A 537 4.49 -0.15 -18.52
N THR A 538 3.51 -0.39 -17.64
CA THR A 538 3.21 0.48 -16.51
C THR A 538 4.35 0.47 -15.47
N TYR A 539 5.02 -0.67 -15.25
CA TYR A 539 6.07 -0.78 -14.23
C TYR A 539 7.43 -0.28 -14.67
N GLU A 540 7.79 -0.41 -15.95
CA GLU A 540 9.02 0.22 -16.49
C GLU A 540 8.99 1.74 -16.28
N LEU A 541 7.80 2.28 -16.46
CA LEU A 541 7.45 3.68 -16.27
C LEU A 541 7.62 4.11 -14.80
N TYR A 542 7.11 3.35 -13.83
CA TYR A 542 7.32 3.66 -12.41
C TYR A 542 8.76 3.45 -11.93
N GLN A 543 9.46 2.41 -12.42
CA GLN A 543 10.89 2.23 -12.12
C GLN A 543 11.69 3.45 -12.54
N SER A 544 11.40 4.01 -13.73
CA SER A 544 12.05 5.25 -14.19
C SER A 544 11.65 6.47 -13.36
N PHE A 545 10.42 6.51 -12.84
CA PHE A 545 9.92 7.60 -12.01
C PHE A 545 10.58 7.57 -10.64
N TYR A 546 10.46 6.49 -9.90
CA TYR A 546 11.04 6.37 -8.56
C TYR A 546 12.54 6.01 -8.56
N ASN A 547 13.16 5.85 -9.72
CA ASN A 547 14.53 5.36 -9.86
C ASN A 547 14.77 4.03 -9.10
N LEU A 548 13.76 3.15 -9.10
CA LEU A 548 13.80 1.88 -8.39
C LEU A 548 14.64 0.85 -9.15
N PRO A 549 15.32 -0.07 -8.45
CA PRO A 549 15.93 -1.23 -9.08
C PRO A 549 14.92 -2.07 -9.86
N ALA A 550 15.38 -2.76 -10.91
CA ALA A 550 14.57 -3.66 -11.74
C ALA A 550 14.19 -4.99 -11.06
N TYR A 551 14.39 -5.10 -9.74
CA TYR A 551 14.06 -6.26 -8.93
C TYR A 551 13.73 -5.82 -7.51
N ASN A 552 13.09 -6.69 -6.74
CA ASN A 552 12.89 -6.55 -5.30
C ASN A 552 12.68 -7.94 -4.68
N PHE A 553 12.34 -7.97 -3.39
CA PHE A 553 12.07 -9.17 -2.62
C PHE A 553 10.83 -8.90 -1.77
N LEU A 554 9.84 -9.81 -1.83
CA LEU A 554 8.60 -9.61 -1.11
C LEU A 554 8.76 -9.94 0.38
N ASN A 555 8.09 -9.18 1.24
CA ASN A 555 8.19 -9.27 2.68
C ASN A 555 7.36 -10.41 3.29
N TYR A 556 7.55 -10.64 4.58
CA TYR A 556 6.84 -11.62 5.40
C TYR A 556 5.92 -10.90 6.36
N GLU A 557 4.66 -11.32 6.44
CA GLU A 557 3.63 -10.70 7.27
C GLU A 557 2.95 -11.76 8.15
N LEU A 558 3.07 -11.58 9.47
CA LEU A 558 2.35 -12.35 10.48
C LEU A 558 1.34 -11.41 11.13
N TYR A 559 0.04 -11.61 10.87
CA TYR A 559 -1.02 -10.76 11.40
C TYR A 559 -2.04 -11.56 12.19
N ASN A 560 -2.21 -11.25 13.48
CA ASN A 560 -3.05 -12.03 14.37
C ASN A 560 -2.73 -13.54 14.30
N ALA A 561 -1.44 -13.85 14.26
CA ALA A 561 -0.89 -15.20 14.19
C ALA A 561 -0.36 -15.63 15.57
N SER A 562 -0.11 -16.92 15.76
CA SER A 562 0.63 -17.38 16.92
C SER A 562 1.31 -18.74 16.73
N ASN A 563 2.39 -18.94 17.47
CA ASN A 563 3.21 -20.16 17.41
C ASN A 563 3.88 -20.36 16.03
N VAL A 564 4.23 -19.26 15.37
CA VAL A 564 4.95 -19.27 14.11
C VAL A 564 6.45 -19.19 14.37
N THR A 565 7.23 -20.04 13.72
CA THR A 565 8.69 -20.04 13.80
C THR A 565 9.29 -19.80 12.42
N ILE A 566 10.08 -18.73 12.24
CA ILE A 566 10.90 -18.48 11.06
C ILE A 566 12.34 -18.81 11.42
N TRP A 567 12.91 -19.83 10.78
CA TRP A 567 14.16 -20.46 11.21
C TRP A 567 15.15 -20.68 10.08
N LYS A 568 16.42 -20.31 10.31
CA LYS A 568 17.54 -20.57 9.38
C LYS A 568 17.34 -20.13 7.93
N SER A 569 16.58 -19.08 7.70
CA SER A 569 16.49 -18.46 6.38
C SER A 569 17.78 -17.67 6.11
N TYR A 570 18.42 -17.91 4.98
CA TYR A 570 19.78 -17.40 4.71
C TYR A 570 19.82 -16.03 4.01
N ASP A 571 18.67 -15.54 3.55
CA ASP A 571 18.57 -14.28 2.82
C ASP A 571 17.16 -13.68 2.97
N ILE A 572 16.90 -13.06 4.11
CA ILE A 572 15.70 -12.22 4.28
C ILE A 572 16.08 -10.80 3.90
N THR A 573 15.46 -10.27 2.85
CA THR A 573 15.85 -9.00 2.24
C THR A 573 14.68 -8.36 1.48
N GLY A 574 14.89 -7.19 0.91
CA GLY A 574 13.87 -6.37 0.24
C GLY A 574 13.95 -4.91 0.65
N TYR A 575 13.45 -4.04 -0.22
CA TYR A 575 13.33 -2.61 0.05
C TYR A 575 11.88 -2.14 -0.08
N PHE A 576 11.60 -1.03 0.58
CA PHE A 576 10.36 -0.28 0.44
C PHE A 576 10.68 1.08 -0.16
N SER A 577 9.74 1.71 -0.87
CA SER A 577 9.94 3.07 -1.36
C SER A 577 9.93 4.06 -0.21
N SER A 578 10.67 5.17 -0.33
CA SER A 578 10.62 6.29 0.61
C SER A 578 9.20 6.84 0.84
N SER A 579 8.30 6.63 -0.12
CA SER A 579 6.87 6.99 0.01
C SER A 579 6.13 6.22 1.11
N LEU A 580 6.70 5.11 1.60
CA LEU A 580 6.18 4.36 2.74
C LEU A 580 6.78 4.85 4.08
N SER A 581 7.47 6.00 4.10
CA SER A 581 7.89 6.64 5.36
C SER A 581 6.70 6.89 6.28
N GLY A 582 6.85 6.56 7.56
CA GLY A 582 5.78 6.62 8.56
C GLY A 582 4.87 5.40 8.63
N PHE A 583 4.94 4.48 7.65
CA PHE A 583 4.14 3.25 7.62
C PHE A 583 4.88 2.05 8.27
N PRO A 584 4.14 1.05 8.76
CA PRO A 584 4.70 -0.10 9.48
C PRO A 584 5.27 -1.19 8.55
N VAL A 585 6.41 -0.91 7.93
CA VAL A 585 7.02 -1.85 6.96
C VAL A 585 8.30 -2.48 7.49
N GLY A 586 8.62 -3.67 6.97
CA GLY A 586 9.80 -4.46 7.34
C GLY A 586 9.86 -5.73 6.50
N ASN A 587 11.06 -6.28 6.29
CA ASN A 587 11.21 -7.57 5.60
C ASN A 587 10.47 -8.68 6.35
N ILE A 588 10.34 -8.55 7.68
CA ILE A 588 9.34 -9.26 8.48
C ILE A 588 8.51 -8.24 9.27
N VAL A 589 7.18 -8.32 9.17
CA VAL A 589 6.23 -7.59 10.00
C VAL A 589 5.46 -8.58 10.86
N ILE A 590 5.52 -8.40 12.19
CA ILE A 590 4.78 -9.22 13.17
C ILE A 590 3.80 -8.32 13.92
N TRP A 591 2.51 -8.48 13.62
CA TRP A 591 1.46 -7.59 14.08
C TRP A 591 0.37 -8.36 14.85
N ASN A 592 0.02 -7.92 16.06
CA ASN A 592 -1.03 -8.52 16.90
C ASN A 592 -0.83 -10.03 17.09
N SER A 593 0.40 -10.51 17.00
CA SER A 593 0.73 -11.94 17.01
C SER A 593 1.41 -12.32 18.32
N THR A 594 1.46 -13.61 18.66
CA THR A 594 2.02 -14.02 19.97
C THR A 594 2.78 -15.32 19.90
N ARG A 595 3.80 -15.47 20.76
CA ARG A 595 4.62 -16.69 20.86
C ARG A 595 5.28 -17.06 19.53
N ASP A 596 5.69 -16.06 18.77
CA ASP A 596 6.42 -16.29 17.53
C ASP A 596 7.93 -16.30 17.78
N LEU A 597 8.66 -17.06 16.98
CA LEU A 597 10.12 -17.16 17.05
C LEU A 597 10.71 -16.77 15.70
N VAL A 598 11.52 -15.72 15.68
CA VAL A 598 12.39 -15.40 14.54
C VAL A 598 13.81 -15.72 14.96
N GLY A 599 14.38 -16.83 14.47
CA GLY A 599 15.72 -17.20 14.89
C GLY A 599 16.63 -17.92 13.92
N GLY A 600 17.93 -17.71 14.10
CA GLY A 600 18.96 -18.30 13.26
C GLY A 600 18.96 -17.80 11.81
N ASN A 601 18.28 -16.69 11.50
CA ASN A 601 18.17 -16.17 10.14
C ASN A 601 19.30 -15.18 9.80
N VAL A 602 19.50 -14.93 8.51
CA VAL A 602 20.37 -13.88 7.99
C VAL A 602 19.51 -12.88 7.23
N PHE A 603 19.59 -11.61 7.65
CA PHE A 603 18.94 -10.47 7.04
C PHE A 603 19.98 -9.64 6.28
N ASN A 604 19.77 -9.46 4.98
CA ASN A 604 20.47 -8.46 4.17
C ASN A 604 19.56 -7.23 4.08
N VAL A 605 19.64 -6.37 5.09
CA VAL A 605 18.76 -5.22 5.29
C VAL A 605 19.07 -4.15 4.25
N MET A 606 18.17 -3.99 3.27
CA MET A 606 18.24 -2.90 2.28
C MET A 606 17.59 -1.61 2.80
N ASP A 607 16.61 -1.74 3.69
CA ASP A 607 15.93 -0.62 4.33
C ASP A 607 15.44 -1.03 5.74
N SER A 608 14.51 -1.98 5.84
CA SER A 608 13.88 -2.35 7.13
C SER A 608 13.92 -3.85 7.38
N GLY A 609 14.61 -4.30 8.45
CA GLY A 609 14.79 -5.72 8.79
C GLY A 609 13.54 -6.37 9.37
N ILE A 610 13.29 -6.16 10.66
CA ILE A 610 12.09 -6.67 11.36
C ILE A 610 11.32 -5.54 12.04
N LEU A 611 9.99 -5.58 11.94
CA LEU A 611 9.08 -4.72 12.69
C LEU A 611 8.13 -5.59 13.54
N VAL A 612 8.08 -5.33 14.84
CA VAL A 612 7.15 -5.97 15.78
C VAL A 612 6.18 -4.94 16.34
N TYR A 613 4.88 -5.17 16.20
CA TYR A 613 3.85 -4.24 16.66
C TYR A 613 2.71 -4.94 17.40
N LYS A 614 2.46 -4.53 18.65
CA LYS A 614 1.41 -5.11 19.52
C LYS A 614 1.40 -6.64 19.56
N SER A 615 2.58 -7.25 19.54
CA SER A 615 2.75 -8.69 19.41
C SER A 615 3.52 -9.26 20.60
N PRO A 616 2.91 -9.43 21.78
CA PRO A 616 3.64 -9.84 22.97
C PRO A 616 4.14 -11.28 22.91
N GLY A 617 5.32 -11.51 23.46
CA GLY A 617 5.93 -12.82 23.58
C GLY A 617 6.60 -13.31 22.30
N VAL A 618 7.00 -12.40 21.43
CA VAL A 618 7.87 -12.68 20.29
C VAL A 618 9.30 -12.88 20.81
N THR A 619 9.98 -13.92 20.31
CA THR A 619 11.40 -14.16 20.57
C THR A 619 12.21 -13.92 19.30
N VAL A 620 13.19 -13.01 19.37
CA VAL A 620 14.15 -12.74 18.30
C VAL A 620 15.53 -13.21 18.77
N TRP A 621 16.04 -14.30 18.16
CA TRP A 621 17.25 -14.97 18.67
C TRP A 621 18.19 -15.47 17.59
N GLY A 622 19.50 -15.21 17.74
CA GLY A 622 20.50 -15.85 16.89
C GLY A 622 20.49 -15.38 15.43
N ASN A 623 19.88 -14.25 15.12
CA ASN A 623 19.83 -13.71 13.76
C ASN A 623 21.07 -12.83 13.46
N TYR A 624 21.44 -12.74 12.19
CA TYR A 624 22.41 -11.77 11.68
C TYR A 624 21.67 -10.68 10.90
N PHE A 625 21.77 -9.42 11.32
CA PHE A 625 21.27 -8.26 10.59
C PHE A 625 22.46 -7.50 10.01
N LEU A 626 22.55 -7.46 8.69
CA LEU A 626 23.67 -6.87 7.96
C LEU A 626 23.13 -5.84 6.96
N ASN A 627 23.80 -4.69 6.84
CA ASN A 627 23.53 -3.77 5.72
C ASN A 627 23.77 -4.48 4.38
N ALA A 628 22.79 -4.43 3.49
CA ALA A 628 22.94 -4.92 2.12
C ALA A 628 23.93 -4.04 1.34
N LEU A 629 24.66 -4.62 0.38
CA LEU A 629 25.65 -3.85 -0.41
C LEU A 629 25.04 -2.68 -1.19
N GLN A 630 23.76 -2.79 -1.53
CA GLN A 630 22.99 -1.80 -2.29
C GLN A 630 22.86 -0.48 -1.53
N THR A 631 22.87 -0.49 -0.19
CA THR A 631 22.69 0.71 0.63
C THR A 631 23.87 1.68 0.55
N TYR A 632 25.03 1.22 0.06
CA TYR A 632 26.17 2.09 -0.22
C TYR A 632 26.04 2.90 -1.51
N ASN A 633 24.96 2.71 -2.29
CA ASN A 633 24.66 3.51 -3.46
C ASN A 633 23.72 4.68 -3.07
N THR A 634 24.22 5.91 -3.14
CA THR A 634 23.47 7.11 -2.75
C THR A 634 22.19 7.34 -3.56
N SER A 635 22.15 6.91 -4.82
CA SER A 635 20.93 7.01 -5.65
C SER A 635 19.84 6.01 -5.24
N PHE A 636 20.25 4.86 -4.71
CA PHE A 636 19.32 3.87 -4.15
C PHE A 636 18.79 4.34 -2.80
N ASP A 637 19.69 4.81 -1.94
CA ASP A 637 19.37 5.34 -0.61
C ASP A 637 18.32 6.46 -0.66
N GLN A 638 18.41 7.38 -1.62
CA GLN A 638 17.45 8.48 -1.78
C GLN A 638 16.00 8.07 -2.03
N VAL A 639 15.75 6.84 -2.50
CA VAL A 639 14.42 6.40 -2.96
C VAL A 639 13.84 5.23 -2.17
N THR A 640 14.62 4.62 -1.27
CA THR A 640 14.17 3.48 -0.44
C THR A 640 14.28 3.68 1.05
N ASN A 641 14.97 4.72 1.51
CA ASN A 641 15.36 4.87 2.90
C ASN A 641 14.25 5.53 3.74
N ILE A 642 13.37 4.71 4.32
CA ILE A 642 12.20 5.20 5.06
C ILE A 642 12.55 5.67 6.48
N TRP A 643 13.66 5.19 7.06
CA TRP A 643 14.09 5.52 8.42
C TRP A 643 15.23 6.55 8.47
N GLY A 644 15.69 7.02 7.31
CA GLY A 644 16.91 7.81 7.17
C GLY A 644 18.20 7.00 7.18
N ALA A 645 18.18 5.71 7.56
CA ALA A 645 19.19 4.70 7.23
C ALA A 645 18.62 3.27 7.38
N PRO A 646 19.31 2.22 6.89
CA PRO A 646 18.87 0.84 7.09
C PRO A 646 18.72 0.46 8.58
N LEU A 647 17.52 0.01 8.95
CA LEU A 647 17.10 -0.34 10.30
C LEU A 647 17.06 -1.86 10.51
N GLY A 648 17.79 -2.35 11.52
CA GLY A 648 17.81 -3.77 11.89
C GLY A 648 16.50 -4.22 12.56
N ILE A 649 16.18 -3.66 13.73
CA ILE A 649 15.05 -4.07 14.56
C ILE A 649 14.19 -2.86 14.95
N ALA A 650 12.92 -2.85 14.55
CA ALA A 650 11.92 -1.88 14.96
C ALA A 650 10.92 -2.55 15.93
N GLU A 651 10.82 -2.02 17.14
CA GLU A 651 10.10 -2.64 18.26
C GLU A 651 9.05 -1.68 18.81
N PHE A 652 7.80 -1.93 18.43
CA PHE A 652 6.60 -1.20 18.85
C PHE A 652 5.62 -2.12 19.61
N SER A 653 6.17 -3.10 20.33
CA SER A 653 5.45 -4.08 21.15
C SER A 653 6.07 -4.16 22.56
N SER A 654 5.52 -5.02 23.41
CA SER A 654 5.96 -5.21 24.79
C SER A 654 5.85 -6.67 25.21
N GLY A 655 6.73 -7.10 26.10
CA GLY A 655 6.81 -8.49 26.55
C GLY A 655 7.64 -9.37 25.62
N ASP A 656 8.41 -8.78 24.72
CA ASP A 656 9.22 -9.49 23.74
C ASP A 656 10.64 -9.74 24.25
N THR A 657 11.27 -10.81 23.76
CA THR A 657 12.61 -11.24 24.19
C THR A 657 13.58 -11.25 23.00
N ILE A 658 14.52 -10.32 23.00
CA ILE A 658 15.45 -10.05 21.90
C ILE A 658 16.87 -10.26 22.42
N TYR A 659 17.50 -11.38 22.10
CA TYR A 659 18.84 -11.69 22.62
C TYR A 659 19.66 -12.58 21.69
N ASN A 660 20.99 -12.52 21.86
CA ASN A 660 21.95 -13.30 21.10
C ASN A 660 21.86 -13.09 19.58
N ASN A 661 21.49 -11.90 19.12
CA ASN A 661 21.54 -11.51 17.71
C ASN A 661 22.86 -10.79 17.39
N PHE A 662 23.28 -10.82 16.13
CA PHE A 662 24.37 -10.02 15.60
C PHE A 662 23.78 -8.89 14.75
N VAL A 663 23.89 -7.65 15.21
CA VAL A 663 23.27 -6.49 14.55
C VAL A 663 24.36 -5.53 14.09
N ASN A 664 24.58 -5.51 12.78
CA ASN A 664 25.50 -4.64 12.06
C ASN A 664 24.76 -3.93 10.92
N THR A 665 23.78 -3.14 11.33
CA THR A 665 23.05 -2.18 10.50
C THR A 665 23.35 -0.78 10.96
N GLU A 666 23.07 0.22 10.12
CA GLU A 666 23.38 1.62 10.43
C GLU A 666 22.50 2.15 11.57
N ILE A 667 21.20 1.84 11.54
CA ILE A 667 20.33 1.92 12.70
C ILE A 667 20.12 0.49 13.21
N THR A 668 20.65 0.18 14.38
CA THR A 668 20.62 -1.18 14.93
C THR A 668 19.26 -1.56 15.51
N ALA A 669 18.69 -0.69 16.35
CA ALA A 669 17.44 -0.92 17.06
C ALA A 669 16.67 0.39 17.29
N TYR A 670 15.34 0.32 17.16
CA TYR A 670 14.42 1.44 17.36
C TYR A 670 13.23 0.99 18.21
N SER A 671 12.97 1.67 19.34
CA SER A 671 11.85 1.40 20.24
C SER A 671 11.41 2.72 20.89
N PRO A 672 10.60 3.53 20.20
CA PRO A 672 10.31 4.89 20.60
C PRO A 672 9.26 5.01 21.71
N ALA A 673 9.06 6.22 22.24
CA ALA A 673 8.00 6.53 23.21
C ALA A 673 6.67 6.98 22.56
N TYR A 674 6.38 6.54 21.34
CA TYR A 674 5.13 6.83 20.65
C TYR A 674 4.72 5.65 19.76
N SER A 675 3.42 5.57 19.47
CA SER A 675 2.89 4.56 18.55
C SER A 675 2.92 5.06 17.12
N ILE A 676 3.59 4.30 16.24
CA ILE A 676 3.71 4.62 14.80
C ILE A 676 2.36 4.90 14.13
N PHE A 677 1.27 4.27 14.59
CA PHE A 677 -0.07 4.45 14.00
C PHE A 677 -0.89 5.62 14.53
N SER A 678 -0.68 5.97 15.79
CA SER A 678 -1.52 6.99 16.44
C SER A 678 -0.78 8.31 16.58
N GLY A 679 0.54 8.31 16.47
CA GLY A 679 1.40 9.43 16.87
C GLY A 679 1.33 9.73 18.37
N LEU A 680 0.51 9.00 19.14
CA LEU A 680 0.30 9.25 20.57
C LEU A 680 1.42 8.63 21.39
N PRO A 681 1.74 9.20 22.57
CA PRO A 681 2.69 8.61 23.50
C PRO A 681 2.40 7.14 23.79
N ALA A 682 3.44 6.32 23.77
CA ALA A 682 3.39 4.89 24.06
C ALA A 682 4.66 4.49 24.82
N VAL A 683 4.58 3.41 25.58
CA VAL A 683 5.74 2.87 26.32
C VAL A 683 5.87 1.41 25.94
N TYR A 684 7.05 1.04 25.44
CA TYR A 684 7.38 -0.32 25.02
C TYR A 684 8.40 -0.92 25.98
N ILE A 685 8.04 -2.03 26.65
CA ILE A 685 8.89 -2.69 27.64
C ILE A 685 9.23 -4.10 27.16
N ASN A 686 10.50 -4.30 26.83
CA ASN A 686 11.02 -5.55 26.26
C ASN A 686 12.28 -6.03 26.97
N MET A 687 12.56 -7.32 26.86
CA MET A 687 13.80 -7.94 27.32
C MET A 687 14.82 -7.96 26.18
N TRP A 688 15.68 -6.95 26.13
CA TRP A 688 16.79 -6.86 25.17
C TRP A 688 18.00 -7.75 25.50
N ASN A 689 17.88 -8.52 26.58
CA ASN A 689 18.84 -9.53 27.01
C ASN A 689 18.19 -10.49 27.99
N ILE A 690 18.82 -11.64 28.17
CA ILE A 690 18.61 -12.54 29.30
C ILE A 690 19.77 -12.39 30.31
N PRO A 691 19.67 -12.96 31.52
CA PRO A 691 20.80 -13.01 32.44
C PRO A 691 22.02 -13.67 31.80
N LYS A 692 23.21 -13.13 32.08
CA LYS A 692 24.47 -13.71 31.62
C LYS A 692 24.60 -15.16 32.12
N GLN A 693 24.68 -16.10 31.19
CA GLN A 693 24.76 -17.52 31.51
C GLN A 693 25.69 -18.24 30.52
N PRO A 694 26.22 -19.43 30.85
CA PRO A 694 27.04 -20.19 29.91
C PRO A 694 26.33 -20.44 28.57
N ALA A 695 27.09 -20.40 27.47
CA ALA A 695 26.55 -20.56 26.11
C ALA A 695 25.94 -21.95 25.87
N HIS A 696 26.27 -22.95 26.69
CA HIS A 696 25.69 -24.30 26.58
C HIS A 696 24.30 -24.44 27.23
N ILE A 697 23.83 -23.45 28.02
CA ILE A 697 22.49 -23.46 28.59
C ILE A 697 21.46 -23.34 27.46
N VAL A 698 20.40 -24.15 27.55
CA VAL A 698 19.36 -24.24 26.51
C VAL A 698 18.09 -23.57 27.00
N HIS A 699 17.53 -22.69 26.19
CA HIS A 699 16.18 -22.17 26.32
C HIS A 699 15.31 -22.80 25.24
N TYR A 700 14.03 -23.05 25.52
CA TYR A 700 13.11 -23.64 24.54
C TYR A 700 12.01 -22.64 24.20
N VAL A 701 11.84 -22.39 22.90
CA VAL A 701 10.73 -21.59 22.35
C VAL A 701 10.15 -22.35 21.17
N ASN A 702 8.83 -22.59 21.18
CA ASN A 702 8.13 -23.38 20.15
C ASN A 702 8.78 -24.74 19.85
N GLY A 703 9.42 -25.38 20.84
CA GLY A 703 10.12 -26.65 20.67
C GLY A 703 11.56 -26.54 20.14
N PHE A 704 12.03 -25.33 19.79
CA PHE A 704 13.40 -25.08 19.34
C PHE A 704 14.35 -24.82 20.50
N ALA A 705 15.48 -25.54 20.50
CA ALA A 705 16.55 -25.39 21.48
C ALA A 705 17.45 -24.18 21.12
N LEU A 706 17.30 -23.09 21.86
CA LEU A 706 18.09 -21.87 21.74
C LEU A 706 19.32 -21.97 22.65
N ARG A 707 20.51 -22.14 22.07
CA ARG A 707 21.79 -22.21 22.79
C ARG A 707 22.95 -21.73 21.92
N GLY A 708 24.04 -21.35 22.56
CA GLY A 708 25.25 -20.87 21.89
C GLY A 708 25.45 -19.36 22.05
N SER A 709 26.50 -18.85 21.43
CA SER A 709 26.81 -17.43 21.35
C SER A 709 27.00 -17.05 19.89
N ILE A 710 26.29 -16.02 19.42
CA ILE A 710 26.32 -15.59 18.02
C ILE A 710 27.69 -15.09 17.55
N ILE A 711 28.54 -14.70 18.52
CA ILE A 711 29.94 -14.29 18.30
C ILE A 711 30.95 -15.31 18.85
N GLY A 712 30.52 -16.52 19.19
CA GLY A 712 31.41 -17.60 19.63
C GLY A 712 32.01 -17.43 21.03
N THR A 713 31.43 -16.60 21.89
CA THR A 713 31.87 -16.48 23.30
C THR A 713 31.39 -17.67 24.15
N ARG A 714 31.94 -17.81 25.36
CA ARG A 714 31.57 -18.89 26.31
C ARG A 714 30.24 -18.65 27.03
N TYR A 715 29.58 -17.52 26.80
CA TYR A 715 28.33 -17.12 27.47
C TYR A 715 27.33 -16.55 26.45
N GLN A 716 26.06 -16.53 26.84
CA GLN A 716 24.98 -15.80 26.16
C GLN A 716 24.32 -14.86 27.18
N GLY A 717 23.67 -13.80 26.70
CA GLY A 717 23.11 -12.76 27.54
C GLY A 717 22.30 -11.79 26.70
N GLY A 718 22.95 -10.77 26.13
CA GLY A 718 22.36 -9.81 25.21
C GLY A 718 22.73 -10.07 23.75
N ASN A 719 22.83 -9.03 22.97
CA ASN A 719 23.10 -9.04 21.53
C ASN A 719 24.47 -8.42 21.24
N TYR A 720 25.04 -8.74 20.08
CA TYR A 720 26.16 -7.98 19.54
C TYR A 720 25.63 -6.79 18.75
N TRP A 721 26.06 -5.58 19.09
CA TRP A 721 25.71 -4.35 18.40
C TRP A 721 26.98 -3.72 17.83
N ASP A 722 27.02 -3.44 16.53
CA ASP A 722 28.25 -2.93 15.90
C ASP A 722 28.66 -1.53 16.40
N ASN A 723 27.68 -0.72 16.81
CA ASN A 723 27.92 0.59 17.43
C ASN A 723 28.03 0.56 18.96
N PHE A 724 28.14 -0.62 19.59
CA PHE A 724 28.33 -0.69 21.05
C PHE A 724 29.67 -0.08 21.47
N ASN A 725 29.61 0.99 22.24
CA ASN A 725 30.77 1.75 22.72
C ASN A 725 31.17 1.45 24.17
N GLY A 726 30.51 0.49 24.83
CA GLY A 726 30.73 0.14 26.24
C GLY A 726 29.69 0.69 27.23
N THR A 727 28.76 1.54 26.80
CA THR A 727 27.72 2.13 27.66
C THR A 727 26.60 1.14 27.98
N ILE A 728 26.27 0.96 29.27
CA ILE A 728 25.24 0.00 29.74
C ILE A 728 24.11 0.75 30.48
N PRO A 729 22.83 0.47 30.21
CA PRO A 729 22.36 -0.43 29.15
C PRO A 729 22.69 0.15 27.76
N TYR A 730 22.94 -0.72 26.79
CA TYR A 730 22.96 -0.29 25.40
C TYR A 730 21.53 0.09 24.99
N ASN A 731 21.37 1.31 24.46
CA ASN A 731 20.08 1.86 24.06
C ASN A 731 20.10 2.55 22.70
N ASN A 732 21.12 2.25 21.87
CA ASN A 732 21.33 2.84 20.54
C ASN A 732 21.21 4.38 20.55
N ASP A 733 22.02 5.05 21.38
CA ASP A 733 22.03 6.51 21.55
C ASP A 733 20.65 7.13 21.88
N GLY A 734 19.81 6.38 22.60
CA GLY A 734 18.47 6.81 23.05
C GLY A 734 17.33 6.41 22.12
N LEU A 735 17.61 5.73 20.99
CA LEU A 735 16.59 5.20 20.09
C LEU A 735 15.79 4.04 20.70
N ILE A 736 16.32 3.39 21.73
CA ILE A 736 15.54 2.55 22.66
C ILE A 736 15.16 3.43 23.85
N THR A 737 13.92 3.91 23.90
CA THR A 737 13.51 4.90 24.92
C THR A 737 13.37 4.31 26.32
N TYR A 738 12.98 3.03 26.43
CA TYR A 738 12.77 2.36 27.71
C TYR A 738 13.54 1.03 27.77
N GLY A 739 14.35 0.87 28.81
CA GLY A 739 15.20 -0.32 29.01
C GLY A 739 16.49 -0.27 28.20
N GLY A 740 16.82 -1.39 27.56
CA GLY A 740 18.04 -1.58 26.77
C GLY A 740 18.76 -2.88 27.13
N ASP A 741 19.82 -3.18 26.41
CA ASP A 741 20.59 -4.41 26.60
C ASP A 741 21.64 -4.22 27.71
N TYR A 742 21.44 -4.93 28.83
CA TYR A 742 22.34 -4.89 29.99
C TYR A 742 23.49 -5.91 29.93
N VAL A 743 23.47 -6.82 28.96
CA VAL A 743 24.50 -7.84 28.78
C VAL A 743 24.97 -7.88 27.31
N PRO A 744 25.38 -6.76 26.68
CA PRO A 744 25.81 -6.78 25.30
C PRO A 744 26.95 -7.77 25.07
N LEU A 745 26.90 -8.47 23.94
CA LEU A 745 27.96 -9.36 23.49
C LEU A 745 29.04 -8.54 22.80
N TYR A 746 30.29 -8.78 23.17
CA TYR A 746 31.46 -8.16 22.55
C TYR A 746 32.58 -9.19 22.44
N TYR A 747 33.43 -9.04 21.41
CA TYR A 747 34.64 -9.83 21.31
C TYR A 747 35.59 -9.42 22.44
N SER A 748 35.98 -10.36 23.28
CA SER A 748 37.08 -10.12 24.22
C SER A 748 38.36 -9.97 23.41
N VAL A 749 38.79 -8.73 23.15
CA VAL A 749 40.14 -8.45 22.64
C VAL A 749 41.11 -8.74 23.78
N SER A 750 41.42 -10.01 23.97
CA SER A 750 42.33 -10.48 25.03
C SER A 750 43.37 -11.41 24.45
N PHE A 751 43.96 -11.04 23.30
CA PHE A 751 45.17 -11.69 22.77
C PHE A 751 45.93 -10.67 21.92
N PHE A 752 46.91 -9.99 22.53
CA PHE A 752 48.21 -9.52 21.98
C PHE A 752 48.79 -8.48 22.94
N SER A 753 49.19 -8.92 24.13
CA SER A 753 50.09 -8.15 25.00
C SER A 753 51.03 -9.09 25.75
N TRP A 754 51.62 -10.05 25.03
CA TRP A 754 52.77 -10.84 25.46
C TRP A 754 53.53 -11.25 24.20
N TRP A 755 54.37 -10.35 23.69
CA TRP A 755 55.67 -10.58 23.05
C TRP A 755 56.43 -9.26 23.07
#